data_AF-A0A1Q8VLG8-F1
#
_entry.id   AF-A0A1Q8VLG8-F1
#
_cell.length_a   1.000
_cell.length_b   1.000
_cell.length_c   1.000
_cell.angle_alpha   90.00
_cell.angle_beta   90.00
_cell.angle_gamma   90.00
#
_symmetry.space_group_name_H-M   'P 1'
#
loop_
_entity.id
_entity.type
_entity.pdbx_description
1 polymer ?
#
loop_
_entity_poly.entity_id
_entity_poly.type
_entity_poly.pdbx_seq_one_letter_code
_entity_poly.pdbx_strand_id
1 'polypeptide(L)'
;MGVNQSSATTAVDTKAGAAVGGVLGTDATAELNAVTIRRLGAVYFPPGPDLPTPSRSAPPQGEAPAPQRGSNAGVDTALTTLRALGYRLSDSARDALTRPEQAWALVNAAARLTSGSPTAEYRPFYPDFPVQVRTASEATLLVNAALHYLGDVVGVRILPDYRPSPREPLPGDDGALTGLDLATKQDLERIVADLLAQAIPFSAQDRADLMALRSFGPEVAPQVAVKENLAVLTVAFPGLDFSGSYRAVTDVLRLAVALAGGDISLAEPCRFPSFSRAQRRRLLGLLDAVGQTQDGRDSAEEMARRSERWKRLVRHLRAGDYARRFPRATALLRQVASGDTEAGFTSHLEEALARRDVEGALRLLTTRPGVFARRLNHLLRLCGDDAARERVVAGFARVAPEVSLPVLVRLWEYFSSPGPEVLPWRVVAIKAATGAKTTLIPSTRRPGPADAAVVRAVEEALRQRGHLGRIAVDHGLYEGYTVPLGQRSASPGLRTAGRGTRLPLPAGETIRFFLHWRDLPEVTEPSDPPVTVNSRGTRVDLDLSAFFVSEDFTRTEQIAYYNLRSTVAVHSGDLTSAPNGAAEFIDVTLAEALRQGWRYVVMTVHSFSHHPLSEVPECWAGAMARGADPQRGEVFEASTVMQRLDLTSPGFNATPFVIDLAERRLIWWDLPVGVGEHQVANLDHSSNRVLAHLLDLLEGRRMPLAHLLALLADVVVADADAAQLVFGEGGILPWQTERILALLGPEEAAAEEFFNAGGSVEGREAG
;
A
#
# COMPACT_ATOMS: atom_id res chain seq x y z
N MET A 1 -36.55 -36.21 3.89
CA MET A 1 -35.43 -36.38 2.94
C MET A 1 -35.59 -35.37 1.82
N GLY A 2 -34.57 -34.53 1.62
CA GLY A 2 -34.65 -33.33 0.79
C GLY A 2 -34.38 -32.10 1.64
N VAL A 3 -33.10 -31.76 1.82
CA VAL A 3 -32.65 -30.56 2.55
C VAL A 3 -31.97 -29.64 1.55
N ASN A 4 -32.59 -28.49 1.36
CA ASN A 4 -32.11 -27.36 0.57
C ASN A 4 -31.00 -26.67 1.38
N GLN A 5 -29.76 -26.66 0.88
CA GLN A 5 -28.66 -25.91 1.47
C GLN A 5 -28.48 -24.60 0.70
N SER A 6 -28.93 -23.50 1.30
CA SER A 6 -28.67 -22.14 0.83
C SER A 6 -27.31 -21.66 1.31
N SER A 7 -26.64 -20.91 0.44
CA SER A 7 -25.26 -20.46 0.54
C SER A 7 -25.12 -19.27 1.48
N ALA A 8 -24.07 -19.28 2.31
CA ALA A 8 -23.66 -18.17 3.16
C ALA A 8 -23.38 -16.90 2.35
N THR A 9 -24.01 -15.82 2.79
CA THR A 9 -23.98 -14.47 2.24
C THR A 9 -22.61 -13.85 2.44
N THR A 10 -21.84 -13.71 1.36
CA THR A 10 -20.72 -12.77 1.29
C THR A 10 -21.32 -11.41 0.96
N ALA A 11 -21.06 -10.38 1.77
CA ALA A 11 -21.51 -9.02 1.52
C ALA A 11 -20.78 -8.43 0.30
N VAL A 12 -21.23 -8.81 -0.89
CA VAL A 12 -20.93 -8.20 -2.19
C VAL A 12 -22.21 -8.26 -3.01
N ASP A 13 -23.25 -7.57 -2.56
CA ASP A 13 -24.46 -7.33 -3.34
C ASP A 13 -25.06 -5.97 -2.95
N THR A 14 -24.32 -4.90 -3.22
CA THR A 14 -24.91 -3.57 -3.39
C THR A 14 -25.19 -3.35 -4.87
N LYS A 15 -26.47 -3.57 -5.22
CA LYS A 15 -27.17 -3.06 -6.43
C LYS A 15 -26.27 -2.76 -7.64
N ALA A 16 -26.03 -3.79 -8.44
CA ALA A 16 -25.74 -3.60 -9.85
C ALA A 16 -27.05 -3.24 -10.58
N GLY A 17 -27.22 -1.97 -10.92
CA GLY A 17 -28.33 -1.53 -11.78
C GLY A 17 -28.66 -0.05 -11.64
N ALA A 18 -28.38 0.70 -12.71
CA ALA A 18 -28.71 2.11 -12.97
C ALA A 18 -27.87 3.17 -12.26
N ALA A 19 -26.81 3.63 -12.94
CA ALA A 19 -26.26 4.97 -12.77
C ALA A 19 -25.87 5.53 -14.14
N VAL A 20 -26.88 5.93 -14.91
CA VAL A 20 -26.75 7.04 -15.88
C VAL A 20 -27.58 8.16 -15.28
N GLY A 21 -26.93 9.18 -14.70
CA GLY A 21 -27.57 10.43 -14.29
C GLY A 21 -28.31 10.49 -12.94
N GLY A 22 -27.89 9.74 -11.90
CA GLY A 22 -28.50 9.82 -10.56
C GLY A 22 -27.57 10.45 -9.50
N VAL A 23 -28.14 11.23 -8.57
CA VAL A 23 -27.44 11.85 -7.42
C VAL A 23 -26.75 10.77 -6.58
N LEU A 24 -25.43 10.87 -6.38
CA LEU A 24 -24.68 10.00 -5.49
C LEU A 24 -25.18 10.13 -4.03
N GLY A 25 -25.31 9.01 -3.33
CA GLY A 25 -25.58 9.02 -1.89
C GLY A 25 -24.47 9.71 -1.10
N THR A 26 -24.77 10.15 0.12
CA THR A 26 -23.80 10.83 1.02
C THR A 26 -22.56 9.97 1.28
N ASP A 27 -22.72 8.66 1.46
CA ASP A 27 -21.61 7.73 1.69
C ASP A 27 -20.73 7.55 0.46
N ALA A 28 -21.33 7.40 -0.73
CA ALA A 28 -20.58 7.33 -1.99
C ALA A 28 -19.80 8.63 -2.27
N THR A 29 -20.36 9.78 -1.90
CA THR A 29 -19.69 11.08 -2.00
C THR A 29 -18.52 11.20 -1.03
N ALA A 30 -18.65 10.65 0.18
CA ALA A 30 -17.56 10.61 1.16
C ALA A 30 -16.44 9.65 0.73
N GLU A 31 -16.76 8.48 0.16
CA GLU A 31 -15.77 7.57 -0.42
C GLU A 31 -14.99 8.23 -1.55
N LEU A 32 -15.69 8.88 -2.48
CA LEU A 32 -15.07 9.61 -3.59
C LEU A 32 -14.13 10.73 -3.10
N ASN A 33 -14.58 11.49 -2.10
CA ASN A 33 -13.76 12.54 -1.49
C ASN A 33 -12.58 11.97 -0.70
N ALA A 34 -12.71 10.80 -0.08
CA ALA A 34 -11.58 10.14 0.57
C ALA A 34 -10.50 9.71 -0.44
N VAL A 35 -10.88 9.30 -1.66
CA VAL A 35 -9.92 9.02 -2.74
C VAL A 35 -9.23 10.31 -3.20
N THR A 36 -10.00 11.36 -3.52
CA THR A 36 -9.45 12.61 -4.05
C THR A 36 -8.59 13.37 -3.04
N ILE A 37 -8.97 13.41 -1.75
CA ILE A 37 -8.12 14.01 -0.70
C ILE A 37 -6.79 13.26 -0.60
N ARG A 38 -6.81 11.92 -0.61
CA ARG A 38 -5.61 11.08 -0.49
C ARG A 38 -4.68 11.18 -1.70
N ARG A 39 -5.24 11.18 -2.92
CA ARG A 39 -4.49 11.11 -4.18
C ARG A 39 -4.11 12.49 -4.73
N LEU A 40 -4.90 13.52 -4.45
CA LEU A 40 -4.71 14.87 -5.01
C LEU A 40 -4.52 15.96 -3.95
N GLY A 41 -4.94 15.73 -2.70
CA GLY A 41 -5.10 16.84 -1.74
C GLY A 41 -6.20 17.80 -2.17
N ALA A 42 -7.26 17.28 -2.80
CA ALA A 42 -8.36 18.08 -3.35
C ALA A 42 -9.72 17.41 -3.08
N VAL A 43 -10.80 18.18 -3.22
CA VAL A 43 -12.19 17.75 -3.02
C VAL A 43 -12.98 17.83 -4.32
N TYR A 44 -13.87 16.87 -4.55
CA TYR A 44 -14.75 16.83 -5.71
C TYR A 44 -16.22 17.03 -5.31
N PHE A 45 -16.87 18.00 -5.94
CA PHE A 45 -18.30 18.22 -5.83
C PHE A 45 -18.97 17.86 -7.16
N PRO A 46 -19.83 16.83 -7.21
CA PRO A 46 -20.57 16.52 -8.42
C PRO A 46 -21.46 17.70 -8.80
N PRO A 47 -21.59 18.02 -10.10
CA PRO A 47 -22.52 19.05 -10.55
C PRO A 47 -23.92 18.70 -10.04
N GLY A 48 -24.61 19.69 -9.47
CA GLY A 48 -26.01 19.54 -9.08
C GLY A 48 -26.88 19.26 -10.30
N PRO A 49 -28.12 18.75 -10.12
CA PRO A 49 -29.07 18.72 -11.23
C PRO A 49 -29.18 20.14 -11.80
N ASP A 50 -29.00 20.31 -13.11
CA ASP A 50 -29.17 21.58 -13.80
C ASP A 50 -30.47 22.24 -13.33
N LEU A 51 -30.37 23.26 -12.48
CA LEU A 51 -31.49 24.16 -12.27
C LEU A 51 -31.68 24.86 -13.62
N PRO A 52 -32.88 24.77 -14.25
CA PRO A 52 -33.11 25.45 -15.50
C PRO A 52 -32.77 26.92 -15.32
N THR A 53 -31.89 27.42 -16.19
CA THR A 53 -31.56 28.83 -16.32
C THR A 53 -32.84 29.65 -16.16
N PRO A 54 -32.96 30.55 -15.16
CA PRO A 54 -34.10 31.43 -15.12
C PRO A 54 -34.01 32.30 -16.37
N SER A 55 -34.94 32.08 -17.30
CA SER A 55 -35.18 32.98 -18.41
C SER A 55 -35.27 34.41 -17.86
N ARG A 56 -34.42 35.30 -18.38
CA ARG A 56 -34.45 36.72 -18.07
C ARG A 56 -35.83 37.28 -18.38
N SER A 57 -36.62 37.47 -17.33
CA SER A 57 -37.80 38.32 -17.30
C SER A 57 -37.66 39.23 -16.08
N ALA A 58 -37.71 40.54 -16.31
CA ALA A 58 -37.57 41.60 -15.31
C ALA A 58 -38.64 41.47 -14.18
N PRO A 59 -38.37 42.00 -12.96
CA PRO A 59 -39.11 41.63 -11.75
C PRO A 59 -40.37 42.47 -11.56
N PRO A 60 -41.43 41.95 -10.91
CA PRO A 60 -42.28 42.77 -10.06
C PRO A 60 -41.70 42.80 -8.64
N GLN A 61 -41.66 43.99 -8.05
CA GLN A 61 -41.26 44.21 -6.67
C GLN A 61 -42.12 43.39 -5.71
N GLY A 62 -41.48 42.62 -4.83
CA GLY A 62 -42.14 41.89 -3.74
C GLY A 62 -41.11 41.20 -2.85
N GLU A 63 -41.01 41.69 -1.61
CA GLU A 63 -40.33 41.15 -0.41
C GLU A 63 -39.04 40.33 -0.58
N ALA A 64 -37.94 40.87 -0.03
CA ALA A 64 -36.71 40.14 0.20
C ALA A 64 -37.00 38.86 1.01
N PRO A 65 -36.58 37.67 0.55
CA PRO A 65 -36.58 36.50 1.41
C PRO A 65 -35.60 36.75 2.55
N ALA A 66 -36.03 36.45 3.77
CA ALA A 66 -35.16 36.46 4.94
C ALA A 66 -33.86 35.67 4.65
N PRO A 67 -32.70 36.10 5.17
CA PRO A 67 -31.45 35.40 4.92
C PRO A 67 -31.57 33.95 5.39
N GLN A 68 -31.08 33.01 4.57
CA GLN A 68 -30.97 31.58 4.86
C GLN A 68 -30.01 31.31 6.05
N ARG A 69 -30.37 31.77 7.25
CA ARG A 69 -29.53 31.65 8.46
C ARG A 69 -29.27 30.20 8.89
N GLY A 70 -30.02 29.23 8.35
CA GLY A 70 -29.89 27.80 8.69
C GLY A 70 -28.85 27.02 7.87
N SER A 71 -28.65 27.35 6.58
CA SER A 71 -27.72 26.60 5.70
C SER A 71 -26.26 26.97 5.97
N ASN A 72 -25.97 28.26 6.16
CA ASN A 72 -24.61 28.74 6.40
C ASN A 72 -24.05 28.27 7.75
N ALA A 73 -24.86 28.27 8.82
CA ALA A 73 -24.41 27.81 10.15
C ALA A 73 -24.00 26.32 10.15
N GLY A 74 -24.69 25.49 9.37
CA GLY A 74 -24.35 24.06 9.21
C GLY A 74 -23.03 23.86 8.46
N VAL A 75 -22.78 24.68 7.42
CA VAL A 75 -21.51 24.67 6.67
C VAL A 75 -20.36 25.16 7.55
N ASP A 76 -20.52 26.28 8.26
CA ASP A 76 -19.49 26.84 9.15
C ASP A 76 -19.08 25.84 10.25
N THR A 77 -20.06 25.13 10.81
CA THR A 77 -19.82 24.06 11.79
C THR A 77 -19.01 22.92 11.16
N ALA A 78 -19.41 22.46 9.97
CA ALA A 78 -18.68 21.41 9.28
C ALA A 78 -17.25 21.82 8.90
N LEU A 79 -17.02 23.06 8.47
CA LEU A 79 -15.69 23.60 8.18
C LEU A 79 -14.84 23.74 9.44
N THR A 80 -15.43 24.07 10.58
CA THR A 80 -14.75 24.07 11.88
C THR A 80 -14.31 22.65 12.25
N THR A 81 -15.18 21.65 12.07
CA THR A 81 -14.82 20.24 12.28
C THR A 81 -13.74 19.78 11.30
N LEU A 82 -13.80 20.19 10.03
CA LEU A 82 -12.79 19.87 9.02
C LEU A 82 -11.40 20.43 9.40
N ARG A 83 -11.36 21.63 10.00
CA ARG A 83 -10.14 22.24 10.54
C ARG A 83 -9.59 21.45 11.72
N ALA A 84 -10.43 20.96 12.62
CA ALA A 84 -10.01 20.07 13.72
C ALA A 84 -9.41 18.75 13.19
N LEU A 85 -9.84 18.30 12.01
CA LEU A 85 -9.28 17.14 11.31
C LEU A 85 -7.97 17.44 10.56
N GLY A 86 -7.46 18.69 10.59
CA GLY A 86 -6.20 19.08 9.96
C GLY A 86 -6.33 19.65 8.55
N TYR A 87 -7.54 19.94 8.08
CA TYR A 87 -7.78 20.38 6.71
C TYR A 87 -8.44 21.75 6.65
N ARG A 88 -8.12 22.49 5.59
CA ARG A 88 -8.82 23.72 5.21
C ARG A 88 -9.11 23.70 3.72
N LEU A 89 -10.24 24.26 3.32
CA LEU A 89 -10.53 24.43 1.89
C LEU A 89 -9.84 25.68 1.36
N SER A 90 -9.36 25.63 0.11
CA SER A 90 -9.03 26.84 -0.65
C SER A 90 -10.29 27.66 -0.93
N ASP A 91 -10.12 28.91 -1.35
CA ASP A 91 -11.25 29.82 -1.56
C ASP A 91 -12.18 29.30 -2.66
N SER A 92 -11.63 28.75 -3.75
CA SER A 92 -12.42 28.16 -4.83
C SER A 92 -13.20 26.91 -4.38
N ALA A 93 -12.60 26.04 -3.58
CA ALA A 93 -13.27 24.87 -3.02
C ALA A 93 -14.36 25.26 -2.01
N ARG A 94 -14.14 26.33 -1.25
CA ARG A 94 -15.15 26.87 -0.32
C ARG A 94 -16.33 27.47 -1.08
N ASP A 95 -16.08 28.24 -2.13
CA ASP A 95 -17.13 28.86 -2.95
C ASP A 95 -17.99 27.82 -3.70
N ALA A 96 -17.42 26.65 -3.99
CA ALA A 96 -18.13 25.54 -4.61
C ALA A 96 -19.07 24.77 -3.65
N LEU A 97 -18.95 24.96 -2.33
CA LEU A 97 -19.85 24.36 -1.34
C LEU A 97 -21.20 25.06 -1.35
N THR A 98 -22.23 24.35 -1.81
CA THR A 98 -23.60 24.90 -1.91
C THR A 98 -24.54 24.37 -0.82
N ARG A 99 -24.17 23.26 -0.17
CA ARG A 99 -25.07 22.49 0.71
C ARG A 99 -24.35 21.95 1.95
N PRO A 100 -24.97 21.97 3.15
CA PRO A 100 -24.40 21.38 4.37
C PRO A 100 -24.03 19.90 4.23
N GLU A 101 -24.81 19.12 3.47
CA GLU A 101 -24.57 17.68 3.27
C GLU A 101 -23.24 17.43 2.53
N GLN A 102 -22.86 18.33 1.62
CA GLN A 102 -21.56 18.25 0.95
C GLN A 102 -20.43 18.50 1.96
N ALA A 103 -20.56 19.52 2.80
CA ALA A 103 -19.57 19.84 3.81
C ALA A 103 -19.39 18.68 4.83
N TRP A 104 -20.49 18.06 5.27
CA TRP A 104 -20.41 16.90 6.17
C TRP A 104 -19.88 15.63 5.48
N ALA A 105 -20.15 15.43 4.19
CA ALA A 105 -19.50 14.36 3.43
C ALA A 105 -17.97 14.54 3.38
N LEU A 106 -17.48 15.79 3.29
CA LEU A 106 -16.05 16.09 3.38
C LEU A 106 -15.48 15.80 4.77
N VAL A 107 -16.19 16.20 5.83
CA VAL A 107 -15.80 15.88 7.21
C VAL A 107 -15.68 14.36 7.38
N ASN A 108 -16.65 13.59 6.89
CA ASN A 108 -16.62 12.13 6.93
C ASN A 108 -15.44 11.55 6.12
N ALA A 109 -15.15 12.10 4.95
CA ALA A 109 -14.01 11.70 4.13
C ALA A 109 -12.67 11.97 4.85
N ALA A 110 -12.49 13.18 5.37
CA ALA A 110 -11.30 13.60 6.10
C ALA A 110 -11.10 12.78 7.39
N ALA A 111 -12.17 12.51 8.12
CA ALA A 111 -12.14 11.71 9.34
C ALA A 111 -11.70 10.26 9.03
N ARG A 112 -12.24 9.63 7.98
CA ARG A 112 -11.80 8.29 7.52
C ARG A 112 -10.30 8.23 7.24
N LEU A 113 -9.69 9.33 6.79
CA LEU A 113 -8.26 9.38 6.47
C LEU A 113 -7.36 9.62 7.69
N THR A 114 -7.85 10.33 8.72
CA THR A 114 -7.03 10.83 9.84
C THR A 114 -7.36 10.19 11.18
N SER A 115 -8.63 10.14 11.55
CA SER A 115 -9.12 9.67 12.85
C SER A 115 -9.97 8.39 12.76
N GLY A 116 -10.18 7.84 11.56
CA GLY A 116 -11.04 6.69 11.28
C GLY A 116 -12.54 6.94 11.46
N SER A 117 -12.96 7.76 12.43
CA SER A 117 -14.33 8.24 12.62
C SER A 117 -14.36 9.65 13.22
N PRO A 118 -15.29 10.52 12.82
CA PRO A 118 -15.48 11.83 13.44
C PRO A 118 -16.13 11.75 14.83
N THR A 119 -16.64 10.58 15.23
CA THR A 119 -17.29 10.35 16.53
C THR A 119 -16.45 9.48 17.47
N ALA A 120 -15.24 9.09 17.08
CA ALA A 120 -14.37 8.27 17.93
C ALA A 120 -13.90 9.09 19.14
N GLU A 121 -14.23 8.62 20.34
CA GLU A 121 -13.68 9.17 21.58
C GLU A 121 -12.41 8.41 21.97
N TYR A 122 -11.28 9.06 21.81
CA TYR A 122 -9.95 8.50 22.08
C TYR A 122 -9.61 8.58 23.57
N ARG A 123 -10.17 7.64 24.35
CA ARG A 123 -9.95 7.56 25.81
C ARG A 123 -8.90 6.49 26.16
N PRO A 124 -7.68 6.89 26.55
CA PRO A 124 -6.68 5.94 27.05
C PRO A 124 -7.05 5.40 28.44
N PHE A 125 -6.33 4.37 28.89
CA PHE A 125 -6.46 3.81 30.24
C PHE A 125 -6.24 4.87 31.35
N TYR A 126 -5.33 5.81 31.11
CA TYR A 126 -5.09 6.99 31.97
C TYR A 126 -5.54 8.28 31.28
N PRO A 127 -6.74 8.81 31.60
CA PRO A 127 -7.35 9.95 30.88
C PRO A 127 -6.51 11.24 30.86
N ASP A 128 -5.70 11.48 31.90
CA ASP A 128 -4.82 12.65 32.02
C ASP A 128 -3.40 12.37 31.49
N PHE A 129 -3.28 11.43 30.54
CA PHE A 129 -2.05 11.17 29.81
C PHE A 129 -1.48 12.44 29.14
N PRO A 130 -0.14 12.67 29.17
CA PRO A 130 0.90 11.83 29.76
C PRO A 130 1.24 12.14 31.22
N VAL A 131 0.80 13.29 31.74
CA VAL A 131 1.21 13.77 33.08
C VAL A 131 0.84 12.78 34.16
N GLN A 132 -0.37 12.21 34.08
CA GLN A 132 -0.87 11.24 35.05
C GLN A 132 0.06 10.05 35.26
N VAL A 133 0.51 9.42 34.17
CA VAL A 133 1.40 8.25 34.23
C VAL A 133 2.79 8.67 34.70
N ARG A 134 3.25 9.85 34.29
CA ARG A 134 4.56 10.39 34.69
C ARG A 134 4.66 10.67 36.19
N THR A 135 3.58 11.11 36.82
CA THR A 135 3.59 11.50 38.25
C THR A 135 3.06 10.43 39.19
N ALA A 136 2.34 9.42 38.70
CA ALA A 136 1.82 8.34 39.52
C ALA A 136 2.93 7.56 40.26
N SER A 137 2.63 7.02 41.44
CA SER A 137 3.55 6.11 42.12
C SER A 137 3.60 4.77 41.38
N GLU A 138 4.74 4.06 41.42
CA GLU A 138 4.86 2.73 40.82
C GLU A 138 3.83 1.76 41.41
N ALA A 139 3.59 1.83 42.72
CA ALA A 139 2.58 1.03 43.39
C ALA A 139 1.17 1.29 42.82
N THR A 140 0.82 2.54 42.53
CA THR A 140 -0.46 2.88 41.90
C THR A 140 -0.59 2.27 40.51
N LEU A 141 0.44 2.39 39.68
CA LEU A 141 0.44 1.81 38.33
C LEU A 141 0.30 0.28 38.38
N LEU A 142 1.07 -0.37 39.26
CA LEU A 142 1.02 -1.82 39.47
C LEU A 142 -0.34 -2.31 39.97
N VAL A 143 -0.94 -1.63 40.95
CA VAL A 143 -2.27 -2.00 41.47
C VAL A 143 -3.33 -1.83 40.40
N ASN A 144 -3.31 -0.72 39.65
CA ASN A 144 -4.26 -0.48 38.57
C ASN A 144 -4.16 -1.57 37.48
N ALA A 145 -2.94 -1.93 37.07
CA ALA A 145 -2.72 -3.00 36.10
C ALA A 145 -3.18 -4.37 36.65
N ALA A 146 -2.84 -4.71 37.90
CA ALA A 146 -3.24 -5.97 38.52
C ALA A 146 -4.76 -6.12 38.62
N LEU A 147 -5.47 -5.03 39.00
CA LEU A 147 -6.93 -5.00 39.03
C LEU A 147 -7.52 -5.12 37.62
N HIS A 148 -6.94 -4.45 36.63
CA HIS A 148 -7.37 -4.54 35.23
C HIS A 148 -7.32 -5.97 34.71
N TYR A 149 -6.16 -6.62 34.81
CA TYR A 149 -5.98 -8.01 34.35
C TYR A 149 -6.78 -9.02 35.17
N LEU A 150 -6.94 -8.81 36.48
CA LEU A 150 -7.84 -9.63 37.28
C LEU A 150 -9.28 -9.52 36.77
N GLY A 151 -9.69 -8.32 36.37
CA GLY A 151 -10.96 -8.06 35.71
C GLY A 151 -11.17 -8.94 34.48
N ASP A 152 -10.18 -9.00 33.58
CA ASP A 152 -10.23 -9.85 32.39
C ASP A 152 -10.43 -11.33 32.72
N VAL A 153 -9.74 -11.83 33.76
CA VAL A 153 -9.87 -13.22 34.22
C VAL A 153 -11.30 -13.53 34.71
N VAL A 154 -11.97 -12.56 35.32
CA VAL A 154 -13.35 -12.72 35.85
C VAL A 154 -14.42 -12.21 34.89
N GLY A 155 -14.05 -11.78 33.68
CA GLY A 155 -14.97 -11.28 32.65
C GLY A 155 -15.58 -9.91 32.97
N VAL A 156 -14.92 -9.09 33.79
CA VAL A 156 -15.36 -7.73 34.15
C VAL A 156 -14.28 -6.72 33.78
N ARG A 157 -14.63 -5.73 32.98
CA ARG A 157 -13.68 -4.65 32.65
C ARG A 157 -13.50 -3.73 33.85
N ILE A 158 -12.31 -3.77 34.47
CA ILE A 158 -11.94 -2.89 35.57
C ILE A 158 -11.00 -1.81 35.04
N LEU A 159 -11.46 -0.56 35.04
CA LEU A 159 -10.65 0.61 34.72
C LEU A 159 -10.57 1.51 35.96
N PRO A 160 -9.45 2.21 36.18
CA PRO A 160 -9.37 3.15 37.28
C PRO A 160 -10.30 4.35 37.04
N ASP A 161 -11.05 4.74 38.07
CA ASP A 161 -11.98 5.86 38.00
C ASP A 161 -11.25 7.20 38.20
N TYR A 162 -10.85 7.81 37.10
CA TYR A 162 -10.24 9.13 37.07
C TYR A 162 -11.13 10.13 36.33
N ARG A 163 -11.24 11.34 36.90
CA ARG A 163 -11.84 12.47 36.20
C ARG A 163 -10.75 13.20 35.42
N PRO A 164 -10.84 13.31 34.08
CA PRO A 164 -9.86 14.05 33.30
C PRO A 164 -9.89 15.54 33.66
N SER A 165 -8.71 16.13 33.74
CA SER A 165 -8.48 17.55 33.89
C SER A 165 -8.77 18.28 32.56
N PRO A 166 -9.29 19.52 32.59
CA PRO A 166 -9.42 20.32 31.37
C PRO A 166 -8.06 20.50 30.68
N ARG A 167 -8.03 20.31 29.36
CA ARG A 167 -6.82 20.48 28.54
C ARG A 167 -6.85 21.85 27.87
N GLU A 168 -5.73 22.55 27.87
CA GLU A 168 -5.60 23.77 27.07
C GLU A 168 -5.59 23.42 25.59
N PRO A 169 -6.28 24.14 24.70
CA PRO A 169 -6.26 23.88 23.27
C PRO A 169 -4.87 24.15 22.66
N LEU A 170 -4.59 23.55 21.51
CA LEU A 170 -3.40 23.89 20.74
C LEU A 170 -3.46 25.35 20.24
N PRO A 171 -2.30 25.99 20.01
CA PRO A 171 -2.27 27.28 19.32
C PRO A 171 -2.95 27.18 17.95
N GLY A 172 -3.86 28.11 17.65
CA GLY A 172 -4.57 28.15 16.37
C GLY A 172 -3.69 28.71 15.24
N ASP A 173 -2.79 27.88 14.72
CA ASP A 173 -1.97 28.20 13.54
C ASP A 173 -2.53 27.50 12.30
N ASP A 174 -3.15 28.28 11.41
CA ASP A 174 -3.70 27.79 10.15
C ASP A 174 -2.62 27.38 9.14
N GLY A 175 -1.36 27.82 9.35
CA GLY A 175 -0.23 27.48 8.49
C GLY A 175 0.11 25.99 8.50
N ALA A 176 -0.28 25.26 9.54
CA ALA A 176 -0.06 23.81 9.65
C ALA A 176 -1.14 22.97 8.96
N LEU A 177 -2.29 23.56 8.58
CA LEU A 177 -3.41 22.82 8.00
C LEU A 177 -3.19 22.51 6.52
N THR A 178 -3.54 21.29 6.11
CA THR A 178 -3.50 20.87 4.71
C THR A 178 -4.59 21.61 3.92
N GLY A 179 -4.18 22.42 2.95
CA GLY A 179 -5.08 23.06 1.99
C GLY A 179 -5.66 22.03 1.02
N LEU A 180 -6.98 22.04 0.86
CA LEU A 180 -7.71 21.20 -0.08
C LEU A 180 -8.26 22.04 -1.22
N ASP A 181 -7.78 21.77 -2.43
CA ASP A 181 -8.22 22.42 -3.65
C ASP A 181 -9.45 21.76 -4.27
N LEU A 182 -9.97 22.36 -5.36
CA LEU A 182 -11.12 21.82 -6.09
C LEU A 182 -10.65 20.86 -7.20
N ALA A 183 -11.08 19.61 -7.12
CA ALA A 183 -10.87 18.60 -8.15
C ALA A 183 -11.97 18.67 -9.22
N THR A 184 -11.60 18.32 -10.45
CA THR A 184 -12.50 18.24 -11.62
C THR A 184 -12.80 16.80 -11.99
N LYS A 185 -13.82 16.58 -12.84
CA LYS A 185 -14.11 15.24 -13.40
C LYS A 185 -12.89 14.65 -14.13
N GLN A 186 -12.14 15.49 -14.83
CA GLN A 186 -10.93 15.09 -15.55
C GLN A 186 -9.83 14.62 -14.59
N ASP A 187 -9.73 15.20 -13.40
CA ASP A 187 -8.79 14.72 -12.39
C ASP A 187 -9.14 13.32 -11.90
N LEU A 188 -10.43 13.00 -11.75
CA LEU A 188 -10.89 11.67 -11.37
C LEU A 188 -10.63 10.64 -12.46
N GLU A 189 -10.94 10.98 -13.72
CA GLU A 189 -10.61 10.15 -14.90
C GLU A 189 -9.11 9.88 -14.98
N ARG A 190 -8.28 10.90 -14.71
CA ARG A 190 -6.83 10.77 -14.66
C ARG A 190 -6.36 9.83 -13.54
N ILE A 191 -6.92 9.89 -12.33
CA ILE A 191 -6.59 8.93 -11.27
C ILE A 191 -6.85 7.49 -11.75
N VAL A 192 -7.98 7.26 -12.42
CA VAL A 192 -8.31 5.93 -12.94
C VAL A 192 -7.30 5.52 -14.02
N ALA A 193 -7.00 6.40 -14.98
CA ALA A 193 -6.00 6.13 -16.01
C ALA A 193 -4.62 5.80 -15.41
N ASP A 194 -4.15 6.57 -14.43
CA ASP A 194 -2.87 6.36 -13.74
C ASP A 194 -2.84 5.00 -13.01
N LEU A 195 -3.91 4.64 -12.31
CA LEU A 195 -4.04 3.32 -11.69
C LEU A 195 -4.00 2.22 -12.78
N LEU A 196 -4.73 2.36 -13.89
CA LEU A 196 -4.74 1.35 -14.95
C LEU A 196 -3.36 1.16 -15.59
N ALA A 197 -2.59 2.24 -15.73
CA ALA A 197 -1.24 2.25 -16.31
C ALA A 197 -0.12 1.83 -15.34
N GLN A 198 -0.41 1.71 -14.04
CA GLN A 198 0.59 1.46 -13.00
C GLN A 198 1.50 0.25 -13.28
N ALA A 199 2.82 0.47 -13.23
CA ALA A 199 3.85 -0.52 -13.55
C ALA A 199 4.05 -1.63 -12.49
N ILE A 200 3.26 -1.62 -11.41
CA ILE A 200 3.34 -2.60 -10.33
C ILE A 200 1.96 -3.16 -9.95
N PRO A 201 1.92 -4.35 -9.32
CA PRO A 201 0.67 -4.95 -8.85
C PRO A 201 -0.07 -4.08 -7.84
N PHE A 202 -1.39 -3.97 -8.00
CA PHE A 202 -2.27 -3.18 -7.13
C PHE A 202 -2.19 -3.58 -5.66
N SER A 203 -2.10 -2.56 -4.80
CA SER A 203 -2.35 -2.66 -3.36
C SER A 203 -3.83 -2.92 -3.06
N ALA A 204 -4.18 -3.15 -1.79
CA ALA A 204 -5.58 -3.20 -1.38
C ALA A 204 -6.27 -1.84 -1.57
N GLN A 205 -5.58 -0.74 -1.27
CA GLN A 205 -6.08 0.63 -1.45
C GLN A 205 -6.33 0.95 -2.92
N ASP A 206 -5.42 0.59 -3.83
CA ASP A 206 -5.59 0.83 -5.28
C ASP A 206 -6.85 0.17 -5.82
N ARG A 207 -7.16 -1.05 -5.34
CA ARG A 207 -8.39 -1.76 -5.72
C ARG A 207 -9.64 -1.08 -5.17
N ALA A 208 -9.59 -0.62 -3.92
CA ALA A 208 -10.70 0.09 -3.30
C ALA A 208 -10.98 1.42 -4.03
N ASP A 209 -9.94 2.19 -4.33
CA ASP A 209 -10.02 3.45 -5.08
C ASP A 209 -10.58 3.21 -6.48
N LEU A 210 -10.11 2.18 -7.17
CA LEU A 210 -10.61 1.82 -8.49
C LEU A 210 -12.11 1.47 -8.47
N MET A 211 -12.58 0.79 -7.42
CA MET A 211 -14.00 0.46 -7.27
C MET A 211 -14.84 1.71 -7.00
N ALA A 212 -14.34 2.62 -6.15
CA ALA A 212 -15.00 3.90 -5.87
C ALA A 212 -15.06 4.79 -7.12
N LEU A 213 -14.03 4.76 -7.97
CA LEU A 213 -13.91 5.56 -9.18
C LEU A 213 -14.38 4.85 -10.47
N ARG A 214 -14.97 3.66 -10.39
CA ARG A 214 -15.30 2.83 -11.56
C ARG A 214 -16.13 3.53 -12.66
N SER A 215 -16.96 4.51 -12.28
CA SER A 215 -17.79 5.27 -13.23
C SER A 215 -17.01 6.29 -14.06
N PHE A 216 -15.75 6.54 -13.69
CA PHE A 216 -14.81 7.41 -14.39
C PHE A 216 -13.75 6.60 -15.16
N GLY A 217 -13.99 5.28 -15.34
CA GLY A 217 -13.11 4.41 -16.11
C GLY A 217 -13.22 4.63 -17.61
N PRO A 218 -12.26 4.07 -18.38
CA PRO A 218 -12.18 4.29 -19.82
C PRO A 218 -13.32 3.57 -20.56
N GLU A 219 -13.64 4.06 -21.75
CA GLU A 219 -14.60 3.42 -22.66
C GLU A 219 -14.00 2.23 -23.42
N VAL A 220 -12.67 2.20 -23.54
CA VAL A 220 -11.90 1.15 -24.24
C VAL A 220 -10.91 0.51 -23.27
N ALA A 221 -10.66 -0.79 -23.44
CA ALA A 221 -9.70 -1.52 -22.62
C ALA A 221 -8.25 -1.08 -22.94
N PRO A 222 -7.48 -0.51 -22.00
CA PRO A 222 -6.08 -0.22 -22.27
C PRO A 222 -5.22 -1.48 -22.26
N GLN A 223 -4.02 -1.38 -22.83
CA GLN A 223 -3.02 -2.44 -22.74
C GLN A 223 -2.46 -2.52 -21.31
N VAL A 224 -2.53 -3.71 -20.71
CA VAL A 224 -2.08 -3.91 -19.32
C VAL A 224 -0.76 -4.68 -19.26
N ALA A 225 0.29 -3.97 -18.85
CA ALA A 225 1.62 -4.54 -18.68
C ALA A 225 1.66 -5.54 -17.50
N VAL A 226 1.08 -5.17 -16.35
CA VAL A 226 1.10 -5.98 -15.13
C VAL A 226 -0.02 -7.01 -15.15
N LYS A 227 0.34 -8.29 -15.36
CA LYS A 227 -0.63 -9.38 -15.52
C LYS A 227 -1.49 -9.70 -14.29
N GLU A 228 -1.05 -9.31 -13.10
CA GLU A 228 -1.91 -9.37 -11.91
C GLU A 228 -3.01 -8.30 -11.95
N ASN A 229 -2.70 -7.08 -12.41
CA ASN A 229 -3.68 -6.00 -12.56
C ASN A 229 -4.66 -6.33 -13.68
N LEU A 230 -4.19 -6.94 -14.78
CA LEU A 230 -5.04 -7.38 -15.89
C LEU A 230 -6.23 -8.24 -15.41
N ALA A 231 -5.99 -9.19 -14.52
CA ALA A 231 -7.05 -10.04 -13.97
C ALA A 231 -8.05 -9.25 -13.10
N VAL A 232 -7.57 -8.27 -12.33
CA VAL A 232 -8.42 -7.36 -11.54
C VAL A 232 -9.29 -6.51 -12.46
N LEU A 233 -8.67 -5.84 -13.44
CA LEU A 233 -9.35 -4.94 -14.38
C LEU A 233 -10.39 -5.68 -15.23
N THR A 234 -10.09 -6.91 -15.65
CA THR A 234 -11.01 -7.74 -16.42
C THR A 234 -12.28 -8.13 -15.64
N VAL A 235 -12.19 -8.19 -14.31
CA VAL A 235 -13.34 -8.43 -13.41
C VAL A 235 -14.04 -7.11 -13.07
N ALA A 236 -13.29 -6.05 -12.82
CA ALA A 236 -13.80 -4.72 -12.47
C ALA A 236 -14.60 -4.07 -13.60
N PHE A 237 -14.18 -4.27 -14.86
CA PHE A 237 -14.78 -3.71 -16.05
C PHE A 237 -15.27 -4.81 -17.00
N PRO A 238 -16.38 -5.50 -16.68
CA PRO A 238 -16.86 -6.63 -17.48
C PRO A 238 -17.31 -6.24 -18.90
N GLY A 239 -17.58 -4.95 -19.14
CA GLY A 239 -17.93 -4.40 -20.46
C GLY A 239 -16.74 -4.16 -21.39
N LEU A 240 -15.50 -4.17 -20.87
CA LEU A 240 -14.29 -3.91 -21.64
C LEU A 240 -13.64 -5.21 -22.12
N ASP A 241 -13.12 -5.21 -23.35
CA ASP A 241 -12.44 -6.36 -23.94
C ASP A 241 -10.92 -6.32 -23.75
N PHE A 242 -10.45 -6.95 -22.67
CA PHE A 242 -9.02 -7.11 -22.39
C PHE A 242 -8.34 -8.29 -23.09
N SER A 243 -9.02 -8.99 -24.02
CA SER A 243 -8.52 -10.25 -24.57
C SER A 243 -7.12 -10.12 -25.21
N GLY A 244 -6.80 -8.99 -25.84
CA GLY A 244 -5.48 -8.72 -26.44
C GLY A 244 -4.32 -8.57 -25.44
N SER A 245 -4.61 -8.37 -24.15
CA SER A 245 -3.59 -8.21 -23.11
C SER A 245 -3.12 -9.54 -22.50
N TYR A 246 -3.82 -10.66 -22.76
CA TYR A 246 -3.45 -11.99 -22.27
C TYR A 246 -2.38 -12.62 -23.18
N ARG A 247 -1.19 -12.87 -22.62
CA ARG A 247 -0.02 -13.33 -23.41
C ARG A 247 0.54 -14.67 -22.95
N ALA A 248 0.25 -15.09 -21.71
CA ALA A 248 0.74 -16.35 -21.16
C ALA A 248 -0.37 -17.19 -20.52
N VAL A 249 -0.17 -18.51 -20.46
CA VAL A 249 -1.12 -19.46 -19.84
C VAL A 249 -1.37 -19.10 -18.37
N THR A 250 -0.33 -18.61 -17.68
CA THR A 250 -0.43 -18.15 -16.30
C THR A 250 -1.41 -16.97 -16.15
N ASP A 251 -1.55 -16.10 -17.15
CA ASP A 251 -2.47 -14.95 -17.10
C ASP A 251 -3.93 -15.42 -17.09
N VAL A 252 -4.24 -16.46 -17.87
CA VAL A 252 -5.56 -17.08 -17.89
C VAL A 252 -5.87 -17.76 -16.55
N LEU A 253 -4.88 -18.40 -15.92
CA LEU A 253 -5.03 -18.94 -14.57
C LEU A 253 -5.33 -17.83 -13.55
N ARG A 254 -4.66 -16.67 -13.64
CA ARG A 254 -4.96 -15.51 -12.77
C ARG A 254 -6.39 -15.02 -12.94
N LEU A 255 -6.89 -14.92 -14.18
CA LEU A 255 -8.28 -14.55 -14.43
C LEU A 255 -9.25 -15.58 -13.81
N ALA A 256 -8.98 -16.87 -13.95
CA ALA A 256 -9.82 -17.91 -13.34
C ALA A 256 -9.86 -17.78 -11.80
N VAL A 257 -8.74 -17.45 -11.19
CA VAL A 257 -8.65 -17.22 -9.73
C VAL A 257 -9.37 -15.92 -9.34
N ALA A 258 -9.23 -14.85 -10.12
CA ALA A 258 -9.95 -13.59 -9.88
C ALA A 258 -11.48 -13.78 -9.94
N LEU A 259 -11.98 -14.53 -10.94
CA LEU A 259 -13.39 -14.88 -11.06
C LEU A 259 -13.92 -15.74 -9.91
N ALA A 260 -13.04 -16.43 -9.19
CA ALA A 260 -13.35 -17.21 -8.01
C ALA A 260 -13.16 -16.42 -6.69
N GLY A 261 -12.79 -15.14 -6.77
CA GLY A 261 -12.49 -14.31 -5.59
C GLY A 261 -11.22 -14.72 -4.83
N GLY A 262 -10.30 -15.46 -5.46
CA GLY A 262 -9.07 -15.94 -4.82
C GLY A 262 -7.86 -15.02 -5.01
N ASP A 263 -6.73 -15.43 -4.44
CA ASP A 263 -5.45 -14.71 -4.54
C ASP A 263 -4.85 -14.72 -5.97
N ILE A 264 -4.97 -13.58 -6.65
CA ILE A 264 -4.50 -13.33 -8.02
C ILE A 264 -2.96 -13.43 -8.14
N SER A 265 -2.22 -13.33 -7.03
CA SER A 265 -0.77 -13.55 -7.06
C SER A 265 -0.40 -15.01 -7.32
N LEU A 266 -1.37 -15.92 -7.17
CA LEU A 266 -1.20 -17.37 -7.20
C LEU A 266 -0.27 -17.88 -6.11
N ALA A 267 -0.10 -17.15 -4.99
CA ALA A 267 0.61 -17.66 -3.83
C ALA A 267 -0.25 -18.71 -3.12
N GLU A 268 -1.56 -18.47 -3.02
CA GLU A 268 -2.50 -19.41 -2.40
C GLU A 268 -3.08 -20.46 -3.37
N PRO A 269 -3.54 -21.60 -2.85
CA PRO A 269 -4.43 -22.49 -3.58
C PRO A 269 -5.84 -21.89 -3.67
N CYS A 270 -6.41 -21.82 -4.87
CA CYS A 270 -7.78 -21.38 -5.07
C CYS A 270 -8.75 -22.57 -5.11
N ARG A 271 -9.92 -22.43 -4.47
CA ARG A 271 -11.09 -23.30 -4.68
C ARG A 271 -11.94 -22.68 -5.77
N PHE A 272 -12.16 -23.40 -6.87
CA PHE A 272 -12.92 -22.89 -7.99
C PHE A 272 -14.41 -23.21 -7.85
N PRO A 273 -15.32 -22.25 -8.07
CA PRO A 273 -16.74 -22.51 -8.14
C PRO A 273 -17.11 -23.21 -9.45
N SER A 274 -18.38 -23.56 -9.60
CA SER A 274 -18.91 -23.94 -10.91
C SER A 274 -19.01 -22.72 -11.81
N PHE A 275 -18.10 -22.60 -12.79
CA PHE A 275 -18.16 -21.51 -13.77
C PHE A 275 -19.40 -21.59 -14.66
N SER A 276 -19.95 -20.42 -15.02
CA SER A 276 -21.01 -20.30 -16.01
C SER A 276 -20.53 -20.74 -17.41
N ARG A 277 -21.45 -21.06 -18.32
CA ARG A 277 -21.09 -21.40 -19.71
C ARG A 277 -20.32 -20.27 -20.40
N ALA A 278 -20.65 -19.01 -20.10
CA ALA A 278 -19.95 -17.84 -20.64
C ALA A 278 -18.52 -17.74 -20.09
N GLN A 279 -18.33 -17.90 -18.78
CA GLN A 279 -17.01 -17.89 -18.14
C GLN A 279 -16.11 -19.02 -18.67
N ARG A 280 -16.63 -20.25 -18.79
CA ARG A 280 -15.87 -21.38 -19.37
C ARG A 280 -15.41 -21.09 -20.79
N ARG A 281 -16.32 -20.58 -21.64
CA ARG A 281 -15.99 -20.19 -23.02
C ARG A 281 -14.94 -19.10 -23.08
N ARG A 282 -15.00 -18.10 -22.19
CA ARG A 282 -14.03 -17.02 -22.10
C ARG A 282 -12.65 -17.55 -21.72
N LEU A 283 -12.56 -18.32 -20.62
CA LEU A 283 -11.29 -18.89 -20.15
C LEU A 283 -10.65 -19.84 -21.18
N LEU A 284 -11.44 -20.73 -21.79
CA LEU A 284 -10.95 -21.65 -22.82
C LEU A 284 -10.56 -20.92 -24.11
N GLY A 285 -11.30 -19.87 -24.50
CA GLY A 285 -10.98 -19.05 -25.66
C GLY A 285 -9.66 -18.31 -25.49
N LEU A 286 -9.44 -17.68 -24.33
CA LEU A 286 -8.17 -17.02 -24.01
C LEU A 286 -7.01 -18.02 -23.96
N LEU A 287 -7.22 -19.21 -23.36
CA LEU A 287 -6.19 -20.24 -23.31
C LEU A 287 -5.84 -20.76 -24.72
N ASP A 288 -6.82 -20.90 -25.61
CA ASP A 288 -6.58 -21.31 -26.99
C ASP A 288 -5.80 -20.27 -27.78
N ALA A 289 -6.15 -18.98 -27.61
CA ALA A 289 -5.46 -17.86 -28.25
C ALA A 289 -4.01 -17.71 -27.77
N VAL A 290 -3.75 -17.86 -26.47
CA VAL A 290 -2.38 -17.88 -25.94
C VAL A 290 -1.61 -19.07 -26.49
N GLY A 291 -2.21 -20.26 -26.54
CA GLY A 291 -1.58 -21.45 -27.13
C GLY A 291 -1.30 -21.35 -28.63
N GLN A 292 -1.77 -20.31 -29.31
CA GLN A 292 -1.40 -20.00 -30.70
C GLN A 292 -0.14 -19.14 -30.80
N THR A 293 0.14 -18.32 -29.79
CA THR A 293 1.15 -17.25 -29.84
C THR A 293 2.37 -17.56 -28.99
N GLN A 294 2.21 -18.27 -27.87
CA GLN A 294 3.31 -18.73 -27.01
C GLN A 294 3.84 -20.09 -27.52
N ASP A 295 5.17 -20.30 -27.48
CA ASP A 295 5.76 -21.62 -27.76
C ASP A 295 5.10 -22.68 -26.85
N GLY A 296 4.70 -23.81 -27.46
CA GLY A 296 4.05 -24.92 -26.76
C GLY A 296 4.90 -25.48 -25.62
N ARG A 297 6.23 -25.48 -25.76
CA ARG A 297 7.15 -25.93 -24.70
C ARG A 297 7.16 -25.00 -23.50
N ASP A 298 7.15 -23.69 -23.74
CA ASP A 298 7.11 -22.68 -22.68
C ASP A 298 5.78 -22.69 -21.93
N SER A 299 4.68 -22.86 -22.68
CA SER A 299 3.34 -23.03 -22.10
C SER A 299 3.28 -24.28 -21.20
N ALA A 300 3.80 -25.40 -21.67
CA ALA A 300 3.82 -26.65 -20.89
C ALA A 300 4.71 -26.53 -19.64
N GLU A 301 5.90 -25.93 -19.76
CA GLU A 301 6.81 -25.68 -18.63
C GLU A 301 6.15 -24.78 -17.56
N GLU A 302 5.48 -23.70 -17.98
CA GLU A 302 4.76 -22.81 -17.07
C GLU A 302 3.60 -23.50 -16.35
N MET A 303 2.83 -24.33 -17.06
CA MET A 303 1.73 -25.06 -16.47
C MET A 303 2.23 -26.16 -15.53
N ALA A 304 3.33 -26.84 -15.86
CA ALA A 304 3.93 -27.87 -15.01
C ALA A 304 4.40 -27.31 -13.66
N ARG A 305 5.00 -26.10 -13.64
CA ARG A 305 5.36 -25.39 -12.40
C ARG A 305 4.18 -25.18 -11.44
N ARG A 306 2.94 -25.18 -11.97
CA ARG A 306 1.70 -24.98 -11.21
C ARG A 306 0.69 -26.10 -11.47
N SER A 307 1.18 -27.32 -11.71
CA SER A 307 0.38 -28.46 -12.18
C SER A 307 -0.85 -28.71 -11.30
N GLU A 308 -0.70 -28.68 -9.98
CA GLU A 308 -1.83 -28.89 -9.05
C GLU A 308 -2.93 -27.82 -9.15
N ARG A 309 -2.58 -26.55 -9.41
CA ARG A 309 -3.57 -25.48 -9.61
C ARG A 309 -4.33 -25.69 -10.92
N TRP A 310 -3.62 -26.09 -11.97
CA TRP A 310 -4.22 -26.41 -13.27
C TRP A 310 -5.11 -27.64 -13.21
N LYS A 311 -4.66 -28.75 -12.60
CA LYS A 311 -5.47 -29.96 -12.39
C LYS A 311 -6.77 -29.64 -11.67
N ARG A 312 -6.73 -28.77 -10.66
CA ARG A 312 -7.95 -28.28 -9.99
C ARG A 312 -8.87 -27.55 -10.95
N LEU A 313 -8.36 -26.55 -11.68
CA LEU A 313 -9.13 -25.73 -12.63
C LEU A 313 -9.76 -26.57 -13.76
N VAL A 314 -9.03 -27.53 -14.32
CA VAL A 314 -9.49 -28.41 -15.41
C VAL A 314 -10.83 -29.08 -15.10
N ARG A 315 -11.03 -29.53 -13.85
CA ARG A 315 -12.27 -30.17 -13.39
C ARG A 315 -13.50 -29.26 -13.53
N HIS A 316 -13.33 -27.94 -13.54
CA HIS A 316 -14.42 -26.96 -13.63
C HIS A 316 -14.60 -26.37 -15.04
N LEU A 317 -13.59 -26.47 -15.92
CA LEU A 317 -13.64 -25.92 -17.28
C LEU A 317 -14.42 -26.81 -18.25
N ARG A 318 -14.50 -28.13 -18.00
CA ARG A 318 -15.11 -29.12 -18.91
C ARG A 318 -14.59 -28.98 -20.35
N ALA A 319 -13.27 -28.90 -20.50
CA ALA A 319 -12.63 -28.62 -21.80
C ALA A 319 -13.06 -29.61 -22.91
N GLY A 320 -13.36 -30.86 -22.56
CA GLY A 320 -13.87 -31.87 -23.48
C GLY A 320 -15.14 -31.46 -24.24
N ASP A 321 -16.07 -30.77 -23.59
CA ASP A 321 -17.33 -30.29 -24.18
C ASP A 321 -17.08 -29.25 -25.29
N TYR A 322 -15.91 -28.59 -25.27
CA TYR A 322 -15.52 -27.53 -26.19
C TYR A 322 -14.31 -27.89 -27.06
N ALA A 323 -13.89 -29.16 -27.10
CA ALA A 323 -12.64 -29.57 -27.75
C ALA A 323 -12.56 -29.22 -29.24
N ARG A 324 -13.70 -29.23 -29.96
CA ARG A 324 -13.77 -28.81 -31.37
C ARG A 324 -13.56 -27.31 -31.55
N ARG A 325 -13.96 -26.50 -30.57
CA ARG A 325 -13.90 -25.04 -30.62
C ARG A 325 -12.58 -24.49 -30.08
N PHE A 326 -12.02 -25.14 -29.07
CA PHE A 326 -10.77 -24.75 -28.40
C PHE A 326 -9.81 -25.96 -28.33
N PRO A 327 -9.30 -26.42 -29.49
CA PRO A 327 -8.49 -27.64 -29.57
C PRO A 327 -7.15 -27.51 -28.85
N ARG A 328 -6.49 -26.34 -28.91
CA ARG A 328 -5.17 -26.12 -28.28
C ARG A 328 -5.28 -25.99 -26.78
N ALA A 329 -6.29 -25.26 -26.30
CA ALA A 329 -6.60 -25.19 -24.87
C ALA A 329 -6.82 -26.59 -24.30
N THR A 330 -7.59 -27.43 -25.00
CA THR A 330 -7.84 -28.81 -24.60
C THR A 330 -6.56 -29.65 -24.59
N ALA A 331 -5.67 -29.48 -25.58
CA ALA A 331 -4.40 -30.19 -25.65
C ALA A 331 -3.47 -29.85 -24.46
N LEU A 332 -3.27 -28.55 -24.19
CA LEU A 332 -2.47 -28.06 -23.06
C LEU A 332 -3.00 -28.59 -21.72
N LEU A 333 -4.32 -28.54 -21.51
CA LEU A 333 -4.95 -29.03 -20.29
C LEU A 333 -4.81 -30.55 -20.12
N ARG A 334 -4.81 -31.33 -21.21
CA ARG A 334 -4.57 -32.78 -21.17
C ARG A 334 -3.12 -33.11 -20.81
N GLN A 335 -2.16 -32.40 -21.38
CA GLN A 335 -0.73 -32.62 -21.10
C GLN A 335 -0.41 -32.43 -19.61
N VAL A 336 -0.97 -31.38 -18.99
CA VAL A 336 -0.78 -31.13 -17.55
C VAL A 336 -1.47 -32.18 -16.67
N ALA A 337 -2.56 -32.77 -17.17
CA ALA A 337 -3.26 -33.85 -16.49
C ALA A 337 -2.49 -35.18 -16.57
N SER A 338 -1.77 -35.46 -17.68
CA SER A 338 -0.97 -36.68 -17.83
C SER A 338 0.34 -36.63 -17.05
N GLY A 339 0.91 -35.44 -16.85
CA GLY A 339 2.17 -35.25 -16.14
C GLY A 339 3.42 -35.40 -17.01
N ASP A 340 3.25 -35.66 -18.31
CA ASP A 340 4.34 -35.80 -19.27
C ASP A 340 4.84 -34.43 -19.72
N THR A 341 5.94 -33.97 -19.12
CA THR A 341 6.61 -32.73 -19.54
C THR A 341 8.08 -32.98 -19.88
N GLU A 342 8.47 -32.59 -21.09
CA GLU A 342 9.87 -32.61 -21.53
C GLU A 342 10.72 -31.64 -20.67
N ALA A 343 12.03 -31.89 -20.63
CA ALA A 343 12.97 -31.01 -19.95
C ALA A 343 13.00 -29.62 -20.62
N GLY A 344 12.55 -28.60 -19.87
CA GLY A 344 12.47 -27.22 -20.33
C GLY A 344 13.73 -26.38 -20.05
N PHE A 345 13.63 -25.07 -20.28
CA PHE A 345 14.71 -24.11 -20.09
C PHE A 345 15.31 -24.18 -18.68
N THR A 346 14.46 -24.24 -17.63
CA THR A 346 14.97 -24.26 -16.25
C THR A 346 15.74 -25.54 -15.95
N SER A 347 15.37 -26.69 -16.51
CA SER A 347 16.13 -27.92 -16.31
C SER A 347 17.56 -27.77 -16.85
N HIS A 348 17.70 -27.30 -18.08
CA HIS A 348 19.02 -27.09 -18.70
C HIS A 348 19.85 -26.02 -17.98
N LEU A 349 19.21 -24.94 -17.50
CA LEU A 349 19.90 -23.91 -16.72
C LEU A 349 20.43 -24.45 -15.39
N GLU A 350 19.60 -25.15 -14.62
CA GLU A 350 20.05 -25.70 -13.33
C GLU A 350 21.14 -26.76 -13.51
N GLU A 351 21.08 -27.56 -14.58
CA GLU A 351 22.14 -28.50 -14.96
C GLU A 351 23.47 -27.79 -15.28
N ALA A 352 23.43 -26.71 -16.08
CA ALA A 352 24.62 -25.91 -16.39
C ALA A 352 25.21 -25.26 -15.13
N LEU A 353 24.36 -24.69 -14.26
CA LEU A 353 24.79 -24.09 -12.99
C LEU A 353 25.39 -25.14 -12.05
N ALA A 354 24.81 -26.34 -11.95
CA ALA A 354 25.32 -27.42 -11.12
C ALA A 354 26.70 -27.92 -11.60
N ARG A 355 26.92 -27.96 -12.93
CA ARG A 355 28.22 -28.28 -13.54
C ARG A 355 29.22 -27.13 -13.50
N ARG A 356 28.83 -25.95 -13.00
CA ARG A 356 29.61 -24.70 -13.06
C ARG A 356 30.01 -24.29 -14.48
N ASP A 357 29.20 -24.65 -15.47
CA ASP A 357 29.38 -24.22 -16.86
C ASP A 357 28.89 -22.77 -17.02
N VAL A 358 29.76 -21.81 -16.70
CA VAL A 358 29.45 -20.37 -16.76
C VAL A 358 29.09 -19.94 -18.19
N GLU A 359 29.78 -20.45 -19.21
CA GLU A 359 29.54 -20.09 -20.60
C GLU A 359 28.22 -20.67 -21.12
N GLY A 360 27.90 -21.93 -20.78
CA GLY A 360 26.60 -22.53 -21.07
C GLY A 360 25.44 -21.82 -20.37
N ALA A 361 25.60 -21.51 -19.08
CA ALA A 361 24.61 -20.74 -18.33
C ALA A 361 24.42 -19.33 -18.91
N LEU A 362 25.51 -18.66 -19.32
CA LEU A 362 25.45 -17.33 -19.94
C LEU A 362 24.69 -17.34 -21.27
N ARG A 363 24.94 -18.33 -22.13
CA ARG A 363 24.18 -18.50 -23.40
C ARG A 363 22.69 -18.67 -23.15
N LEU A 364 22.31 -19.49 -22.17
CA LEU A 364 20.90 -19.69 -21.79
C LEU A 364 20.30 -18.42 -21.19
N LEU A 365 20.97 -17.78 -20.23
CA LEU A 365 20.42 -16.62 -19.53
C LEU A 365 20.24 -15.40 -20.44
N THR A 366 21.08 -15.25 -21.47
CA THR A 366 20.95 -14.18 -22.47
C THR A 366 19.62 -14.26 -23.24
N THR A 367 19.03 -15.44 -23.41
CA THR A 367 17.72 -15.59 -24.08
C THR A 367 16.54 -15.28 -23.16
N ARG A 368 16.76 -15.15 -21.84
CA ARG A 368 15.74 -14.79 -20.84
C ARG A 368 16.28 -13.72 -19.88
N PRO A 369 16.34 -12.45 -20.31
CA PRO A 369 17.00 -11.37 -19.58
C PRO A 369 16.50 -11.20 -18.13
N GLY A 370 15.19 -11.34 -17.91
CA GLY A 370 14.61 -11.29 -16.58
C GLY A 370 15.06 -12.41 -15.63
N VAL A 371 15.36 -13.61 -16.16
CA VAL A 371 15.95 -14.71 -15.39
C VAL A 371 17.43 -14.43 -15.14
N PHE A 372 18.14 -13.87 -16.14
CA PHE A 372 19.53 -13.43 -15.99
C PHE A 372 19.68 -12.46 -14.81
N ALA A 373 18.90 -11.38 -14.77
CA ALA A 373 18.95 -10.40 -13.68
C ALA A 373 18.82 -11.07 -12.29
N ARG A 374 17.89 -12.04 -12.15
CA ARG A 374 17.65 -12.76 -10.89
C ARG A 374 18.74 -13.78 -10.53
N ARG A 375 19.50 -14.28 -11.51
CA ARG A 375 20.59 -15.24 -11.34
C ARG A 375 21.99 -14.61 -11.43
N LEU A 376 22.10 -13.32 -11.72
CA LEU A 376 23.37 -12.63 -11.97
C LEU A 376 24.39 -12.82 -10.85
N ASN A 377 24.01 -12.56 -9.60
CA ASN A 377 24.90 -12.77 -8.45
C ASN A 377 25.35 -14.24 -8.31
N HIS A 378 24.47 -15.20 -8.62
CA HIS A 378 24.85 -16.61 -8.59
C HIS A 378 25.91 -16.90 -9.65
N LEU A 379 25.71 -16.43 -10.88
CA LEU A 379 26.66 -16.64 -11.98
C LEU A 379 28.01 -15.96 -11.73
N LEU A 380 28.02 -14.72 -11.20
CA LEU A 380 29.25 -14.00 -10.83
C LEU A 380 30.06 -14.75 -9.76
N ARG A 381 29.39 -15.43 -8.83
CA ARG A 381 30.04 -16.27 -7.82
C ARG A 381 30.63 -17.56 -8.37
N LEU A 382 30.12 -18.07 -9.49
CA LEU A 382 30.65 -19.26 -10.15
C LEU A 382 31.86 -18.96 -11.05
N CYS A 383 32.09 -17.68 -11.39
CA CYS A 383 33.25 -17.26 -12.17
C CYS A 383 34.55 -17.50 -11.40
N GLY A 384 35.51 -18.19 -12.03
CA GLY A 384 36.82 -18.50 -11.45
C GLY A 384 37.81 -17.33 -11.47
N ASP A 385 37.67 -16.41 -12.43
CA ASP A 385 38.57 -15.27 -12.63
C ASP A 385 37.79 -13.99 -13.00
N ASP A 386 38.49 -12.86 -13.05
CA ASP A 386 37.88 -11.55 -13.36
C ASP A 386 37.47 -11.42 -14.83
N ALA A 387 38.20 -12.05 -15.77
CA ALA A 387 37.83 -12.06 -17.18
C ALA A 387 36.46 -12.72 -17.41
N ALA A 388 36.14 -13.79 -16.69
CA ALA A 388 34.83 -14.42 -16.72
C ALA A 388 33.74 -13.51 -16.11
N ARG A 389 34.05 -12.80 -15.01
CA ARG A 389 33.12 -11.82 -14.42
C ARG A 389 32.82 -10.69 -15.39
N GLU A 390 33.84 -10.13 -16.04
CA GLU A 390 33.69 -9.10 -17.06
C GLU A 390 32.84 -9.57 -18.23
N ARG A 391 33.04 -10.80 -18.73
CA ARG A 391 32.18 -11.40 -19.78
C ARG A 391 30.73 -11.53 -19.33
N VAL A 392 30.48 -11.95 -18.09
CA VAL A 392 29.12 -12.07 -17.54
C VAL A 392 28.45 -10.69 -17.42
N VAL A 393 29.16 -9.69 -16.90
CA VAL A 393 28.63 -8.31 -16.78
C VAL A 393 28.36 -7.70 -18.15
N ALA A 394 29.27 -7.87 -19.12
CA ALA A 394 29.08 -7.40 -20.49
C ALA A 394 27.90 -8.12 -21.17
N GLY A 395 27.76 -9.43 -20.94
CA GLY A 395 26.62 -10.20 -21.42
C GLY A 395 25.30 -9.70 -20.85
N PHE A 396 25.26 -9.39 -19.55
CA PHE A 396 24.08 -8.81 -18.90
C PHE A 396 23.78 -7.40 -19.43
N ALA A 397 24.79 -6.53 -19.56
CA ALA A 397 24.62 -5.16 -20.03
C ALA A 397 23.91 -5.08 -21.40
N ARG A 398 24.21 -6.02 -22.31
CA ARG A 398 23.54 -6.08 -23.62
C ARG A 398 22.04 -6.36 -23.55
N VAL A 399 21.58 -7.13 -22.56
CA VAL A 399 20.18 -7.55 -22.44
C VAL A 399 19.44 -6.85 -21.29
N ALA A 400 20.14 -6.05 -20.48
CA ALA A 400 19.57 -5.26 -19.40
C ALA A 400 18.42 -4.33 -19.88
N PRO A 401 18.48 -3.71 -21.08
CA PRO A 401 17.37 -2.91 -21.63
C PRO A 401 16.06 -3.68 -21.85
N GLU A 402 16.06 -5.00 -21.79
CA GLU A 402 14.85 -5.85 -21.87
C GLU A 402 14.31 -6.28 -20.49
N VAL A 403 15.05 -6.01 -19.41
CA VAL A 403 14.69 -6.43 -18.04
C VAL A 403 13.71 -5.44 -17.40
N SER A 404 12.53 -5.88 -16.96
CA SER A 404 11.52 -4.96 -16.39
C SER A 404 12.09 -3.97 -15.35
N LEU A 405 11.66 -2.70 -15.41
CA LEU A 405 12.16 -1.62 -14.55
C LEU A 405 12.20 -2.00 -13.06
N PRO A 406 11.14 -2.59 -12.46
CA PRO A 406 11.19 -2.98 -11.05
C PRO A 406 12.32 -3.98 -10.73
N VAL A 407 12.71 -4.83 -11.68
CA VAL A 407 13.81 -5.79 -11.48
C VAL A 407 15.16 -5.07 -11.58
N LEU A 408 15.33 -4.14 -12.51
CA LEU A 408 16.53 -3.31 -12.62
C LEU A 408 16.77 -2.49 -11.36
N VAL A 409 15.75 -1.81 -10.85
CA VAL A 409 15.86 -1.04 -9.60
C VAL A 409 16.24 -1.95 -8.43
N ARG A 410 15.61 -3.12 -8.27
CA ARG A 410 16.00 -4.09 -7.23
C ARG A 410 17.43 -4.61 -7.39
N LEU A 411 17.91 -4.74 -8.63
CA LEU A 411 19.28 -5.14 -8.92
C LEU A 411 20.25 -4.03 -8.54
N TRP A 412 19.94 -2.77 -8.87
CA TRP A 412 20.69 -1.59 -8.44
C TRP A 412 20.77 -1.53 -6.92
N GLU A 413 19.63 -1.64 -6.20
CA GLU A 413 19.60 -1.64 -4.74
C GLU A 413 20.50 -2.73 -4.15
N TYR A 414 20.44 -3.93 -4.72
CA TYR A 414 21.25 -5.05 -4.27
C TYR A 414 22.74 -4.85 -4.52
N PHE A 415 23.13 -4.37 -5.70
CA PHE A 415 24.54 -4.21 -6.09
C PHE A 415 25.19 -2.93 -5.57
N SER A 416 24.40 -1.90 -5.23
CA SER A 416 24.86 -0.67 -4.57
C SER A 416 24.95 -0.81 -3.04
N SER A 417 24.26 -1.80 -2.46
CA SER A 417 24.28 -2.01 -1.00
C SER A 417 25.63 -2.53 -0.48
N PRO A 418 26.00 -2.22 0.77
CA PRO A 418 27.21 -2.74 1.41
C PRO A 418 27.34 -4.27 1.38
N GLY A 419 28.57 -4.74 1.58
CA GLY A 419 28.89 -6.17 1.70
C GLY A 419 28.46 -6.80 3.03
N PRO A 420 28.70 -8.11 3.19
CA PRO A 420 28.33 -8.86 4.40
C PRO A 420 28.95 -8.35 5.70
N GLU A 421 30.03 -7.57 5.66
CA GLU A 421 30.66 -6.98 6.85
C GLU A 421 29.77 -5.93 7.52
N VAL A 422 29.01 -5.17 6.73
CA VAL A 422 28.04 -4.17 7.21
C VAL A 422 26.63 -4.72 7.19
N LEU A 423 26.28 -5.48 6.14
CA LEU A 423 24.97 -6.11 5.94
C LEU A 423 25.08 -7.64 5.90
N PRO A 424 25.25 -8.30 7.07
CA PRO A 424 25.43 -9.75 7.14
C PRO A 424 24.17 -10.53 6.75
N TRP A 425 22.99 -9.91 6.89
CA TRP A 425 21.70 -10.50 6.57
C TRP A 425 21.04 -9.75 5.42
N ARG A 426 20.23 -10.48 4.65
CA ARG A 426 19.31 -9.91 3.67
C ARG A 426 17.89 -10.17 4.11
N VAL A 427 17.08 -9.12 4.12
CA VAL A 427 15.63 -9.24 4.32
C VAL A 427 14.99 -9.64 3.00
N VAL A 428 14.39 -10.84 2.97
CA VAL A 428 13.65 -11.34 1.81
C VAL A 428 12.17 -11.38 2.14
N ALA A 429 11.39 -10.60 1.40
CA ALA A 429 9.93 -10.69 1.42
C ALA A 429 9.48 -11.87 0.55
N ILE A 430 8.73 -12.78 1.16
CA ILE A 430 8.14 -13.96 0.53
C ILE A 430 6.66 -13.69 0.34
N LYS A 431 6.15 -14.00 -0.87
CA LYS A 431 4.72 -14.05 -1.13
C LYS A 431 4.12 -15.22 -0.36
N ALA A 432 3.25 -14.97 0.60
CA ALA A 432 2.57 -16.00 1.36
C ALA A 432 1.07 -15.70 1.49
N ALA A 433 0.34 -16.76 1.82
CA ALA A 433 -1.10 -16.74 2.06
C ALA A 433 -1.51 -15.70 3.13
N THR A 434 -0.80 -15.71 4.26
CA THR A 434 -1.06 -14.80 5.37
C THR A 434 -0.34 -13.46 5.24
N GLY A 435 -0.17 -12.95 4.01
CA GLY A 435 0.48 -11.67 3.72
C GLY A 435 1.98 -11.77 3.45
N ALA A 436 2.63 -10.61 3.30
CA ALA A 436 4.08 -10.56 3.10
C ALA A 436 4.77 -11.14 4.33
N LYS A 437 5.49 -12.27 4.19
CA LYS A 437 6.35 -12.80 5.24
C LYS A 437 7.78 -12.39 4.96
N THR A 438 8.51 -12.00 6.00
CA THR A 438 9.94 -11.75 5.88
C THR A 438 10.72 -12.95 6.38
N THR A 439 11.85 -13.22 5.73
CA THR A 439 12.88 -14.13 6.24
C THR A 439 14.24 -13.46 6.12
N LEU A 440 15.14 -13.82 7.00
CA LEU A 440 16.54 -13.41 6.94
C LEU A 440 17.32 -14.54 6.28
N ILE A 441 18.08 -14.19 5.24
CA ILE A 441 19.07 -15.10 4.64
C ILE A 441 20.46 -14.48 4.79
N PRO A 442 21.51 -15.27 5.02
CA PRO A 442 22.87 -14.76 5.03
C PRO A 442 23.20 -14.05 3.70
N SER A 443 23.87 -12.91 3.80
CA SER A 443 24.35 -12.19 2.63
C SER A 443 25.43 -13.00 1.93
N THR A 444 25.18 -13.27 0.66
CA THR A 444 26.08 -14.01 -0.23
C THR A 444 26.93 -13.10 -1.11
N ARG A 445 26.82 -11.78 -0.90
CA ARG A 445 27.54 -10.73 -1.63
C ARG A 445 29.05 -10.91 -1.44
N ARG A 446 29.80 -10.66 -2.51
CA ARG A 446 31.25 -10.49 -2.47
C ARG A 446 31.57 -9.19 -3.19
N PRO A 447 31.52 -8.04 -2.50
CA PRO A 447 31.76 -6.76 -3.15
C PRO A 447 33.09 -6.74 -3.87
N GLY A 448 33.10 -6.14 -5.05
CA GLY A 448 34.28 -6.06 -5.90
C GLY A 448 34.00 -5.22 -7.15
N PRO A 449 34.98 -5.12 -8.07
CA PRO A 449 34.86 -4.26 -9.26
C PRO A 449 33.63 -4.55 -10.14
N ALA A 450 33.18 -5.80 -10.15
CA ALA A 450 31.99 -6.22 -10.88
C ALA A 450 30.70 -5.52 -10.41
N ASP A 451 30.59 -5.17 -9.12
CA ASP A 451 29.38 -4.53 -8.57
C ASP A 451 29.15 -3.16 -9.20
N ALA A 452 30.19 -2.32 -9.21
CA ALA A 452 30.12 -1.00 -9.82
C ALA A 452 29.83 -1.10 -11.33
N ALA A 453 30.34 -2.13 -12.00
CA ALA A 453 30.05 -2.38 -13.41
C ALA A 453 28.59 -2.81 -13.63
N VAL A 454 28.02 -3.64 -12.76
CA VAL A 454 26.58 -4.00 -12.80
C VAL A 454 25.71 -2.78 -12.53
N VAL A 455 26.03 -1.96 -11.53
CA VAL A 455 25.30 -0.72 -11.23
C VAL A 455 25.30 0.21 -12.44
N ARG A 456 26.45 0.43 -13.08
CA ARG A 456 26.54 1.23 -14.31
C ARG A 456 25.72 0.62 -15.45
N ALA A 457 25.78 -0.70 -15.65
CA ALA A 457 24.99 -1.36 -16.68
C ALA A 457 23.48 -1.21 -16.45
N VAL A 458 23.04 -1.25 -15.19
CA VAL A 458 21.64 -1.02 -14.83
C VAL A 458 21.24 0.43 -15.09
N GLU A 459 22.04 1.41 -14.67
CA GLU A 459 21.73 2.82 -14.91
C GLU A 459 21.69 3.15 -16.40
N GLU A 460 22.61 2.60 -17.18
CA GLU A 460 22.64 2.77 -18.64
C GLU A 460 21.41 2.14 -19.31
N ALA A 461 21.00 0.95 -18.87
CA ALA A 461 19.77 0.32 -19.35
C ALA A 461 18.51 1.12 -18.97
N LEU A 462 18.53 1.88 -17.87
CA LEU A 462 17.44 2.81 -17.52
C LEU A 462 17.48 4.07 -18.39
N ARG A 463 18.67 4.64 -18.66
CA ARG A 463 18.83 5.80 -19.57
C ARG A 463 18.37 5.52 -20.98
N GLN A 464 18.62 4.31 -21.48
CA GLN A 464 18.13 3.88 -22.81
C GLN A 464 16.60 3.77 -22.89
N ARG A 465 15.91 3.80 -21.76
CA ARG A 465 14.44 3.85 -21.66
C ARG A 465 13.93 5.25 -21.34
N GLY A 466 14.78 6.27 -21.48
CA GLY A 466 14.37 7.66 -21.29
C GLY A 466 13.15 7.96 -22.14
N HIS A 467 12.07 8.38 -21.49
CA HIS A 467 10.78 8.69 -22.14
C HIS A 467 10.02 9.79 -21.40
N LEU A 468 10.56 10.33 -20.30
CA LEU A 468 9.92 11.40 -19.55
C LEU A 468 10.11 12.79 -20.19
N GLY A 469 10.85 12.87 -21.30
CA GLY A 469 11.12 14.14 -21.96
C GLY A 469 12.00 15.06 -21.13
N ARG A 470 11.72 16.36 -21.20
CA ARG A 470 12.38 17.39 -20.39
C ARG A 470 11.66 17.55 -19.07
N ILE A 471 12.35 17.29 -17.95
CA ILE A 471 11.75 17.33 -16.62
C ILE A 471 12.42 18.36 -15.72
N ALA A 472 11.67 18.92 -14.78
CA ALA A 472 12.21 19.63 -13.62
C ALA A 472 11.87 18.82 -12.36
N VAL A 473 12.84 18.68 -11.45
CA VAL A 473 12.64 17.98 -10.17
C VAL A 473 12.99 18.92 -9.04
N ASP A 474 12.01 19.20 -8.19
CA ASP A 474 12.24 19.87 -6.92
C ASP A 474 12.98 18.90 -5.98
N HIS A 475 14.30 19.08 -5.92
CA HIS A 475 15.18 18.25 -5.10
C HIS A 475 14.88 18.36 -3.60
N GLY A 476 14.33 19.48 -3.12
CA GLY A 476 13.96 19.65 -1.71
C GLY A 476 12.72 18.84 -1.37
N LEU A 477 11.68 18.91 -2.21
CA LEU A 477 10.44 18.16 -2.00
C LEU A 477 10.62 16.64 -2.20
N TYR A 478 11.43 16.24 -3.18
CA TYR A 478 11.73 14.82 -3.47
C TYR A 478 12.84 14.24 -2.59
N GLU A 479 13.47 15.05 -1.73
CA GLU A 479 14.53 14.60 -0.85
C GLU A 479 14.06 13.45 0.05
N GLY A 480 14.88 12.40 0.14
CA GLY A 480 14.59 11.26 1.01
C GLY A 480 13.53 10.30 0.48
N TYR A 481 12.80 10.62 -0.59
CA TYR A 481 11.86 9.68 -1.23
C TYR A 481 12.59 8.57 -1.97
N THR A 482 12.10 7.36 -1.80
CA THR A 482 12.60 6.16 -2.47
C THR A 482 11.59 5.66 -3.49
N VAL A 483 12.06 4.97 -4.53
CA VAL A 483 11.17 4.41 -5.55
C VAL A 483 10.15 3.46 -4.87
N PRO A 484 8.83 3.68 -5.05
CA PRO A 484 7.80 2.92 -4.34
C PRO A 484 7.60 1.52 -4.94
N LEU A 485 8.63 0.67 -4.90
CA LEU A 485 8.52 -0.74 -5.31
C LEU A 485 8.04 -1.61 -4.17
N GLY A 486 7.04 -2.45 -4.42
CA GLY A 486 6.48 -3.39 -3.43
C GLY A 486 5.15 -2.97 -2.81
N GLN A 487 4.46 -1.99 -3.38
CA GLN A 487 3.18 -1.45 -2.87
C GLN A 487 2.04 -2.47 -2.76
N ARG A 488 2.18 -3.66 -3.35
CA ARG A 488 1.20 -4.74 -3.19
C ARG A 488 0.82 -4.98 -1.72
N SER A 489 1.81 -4.97 -0.83
CA SER A 489 1.62 -5.19 0.60
C SER A 489 1.68 -3.90 1.41
N ALA A 490 1.64 -2.74 0.75
CA ALA A 490 1.63 -1.47 1.47
C ALA A 490 0.31 -1.33 2.22
N SER A 491 0.42 -0.94 3.49
CA SER A 491 -0.73 -0.59 4.29
C SER A 491 -1.40 0.66 3.70
N PRO A 492 -2.75 0.67 3.60
CA PRO A 492 -3.46 1.89 3.29
C PRO A 492 -3.12 3.00 4.29
N GLY A 493 -3.13 4.26 3.86
CA GLY A 493 -2.77 5.36 4.75
C GLY A 493 -3.11 6.73 4.19
N LEU A 494 -2.74 7.75 4.97
CA LEU A 494 -2.92 9.16 4.60
C LEU A 494 -2.13 9.52 3.33
N ARG A 495 -0.85 9.13 3.32
CA ARG A 495 0.05 9.15 2.17
C ARG A 495 0.76 7.81 2.11
N THR A 496 1.19 7.40 0.92
CA THR A 496 1.97 6.18 0.74
C THR A 496 3.33 6.53 0.13
N ALA A 497 4.39 5.84 0.55
CA ALA A 497 5.75 6.07 0.08
C ALA A 497 6.50 4.75 -0.15
N GLY A 498 7.65 4.84 -0.81
CA GLY A 498 8.58 3.72 -0.89
C GLY A 498 9.21 3.41 0.47
N ARG A 499 9.44 2.13 0.74
CA ARG A 499 10.15 1.69 1.96
C ARG A 499 11.57 2.27 2.00
N GLY A 500 11.93 2.85 3.14
CA GLY A 500 13.18 3.59 3.34
C GLY A 500 13.09 5.08 2.99
N THR A 501 11.89 5.56 2.62
CA THR A 501 11.64 7.00 2.50
C THR A 501 11.87 7.69 3.83
N ARG A 502 12.59 8.82 3.83
CA ARG A 502 12.98 9.58 5.03
C ARG A 502 12.35 10.98 5.02
N LEU A 503 11.24 11.15 5.72
CA LEU A 503 10.51 12.41 5.78
C LEU A 503 10.97 13.23 6.98
N PRO A 504 11.17 14.56 6.85
CA PRO A 504 11.50 15.40 7.99
C PRO A 504 10.36 15.36 9.02
N LEU A 505 10.71 15.32 10.30
CA LEU A 505 9.74 15.56 11.37
C LEU A 505 9.37 17.04 11.38
N PRO A 506 8.09 17.40 11.62
CA PRO A 506 7.70 18.78 11.83
C PRO A 506 8.35 19.36 13.09
N ALA A 507 8.17 20.67 13.28
CA ALA A 507 8.55 21.33 14.52
C ALA A 507 7.81 20.69 15.71
N GLY A 508 8.54 20.47 16.81
CA GLY A 508 8.01 19.78 17.99
C GLY A 508 9.11 19.07 18.76
N GLU A 509 8.90 18.92 20.07
CA GLU A 509 9.84 18.28 20.98
C GLU A 509 9.44 16.85 21.33
N THR A 510 8.17 16.50 21.10
CA THR A 510 7.60 15.19 21.42
C THR A 510 6.92 14.59 20.20
N ILE A 511 7.10 13.28 20.00
CA ILE A 511 6.29 12.49 19.05
C ILE A 511 5.36 11.61 19.88
N ARG A 512 4.08 11.60 19.52
CA ARG A 512 3.07 10.70 20.09
C ARG A 512 2.74 9.62 19.09
N PHE A 513 3.15 8.39 19.36
CA PHE A 513 2.61 7.22 18.64
C PHE A 513 1.19 6.95 19.11
N PHE A 514 0.36 6.42 18.23
CA PHE A 514 -1.00 6.00 18.56
C PHE A 514 -1.38 4.70 17.85
N LEU A 515 -2.27 3.95 18.49
CA LEU A 515 -2.92 2.76 17.99
C LEU A 515 -4.41 2.86 18.30
N HIS A 516 -5.27 2.49 17.36
CA HIS A 516 -6.71 2.31 17.58
C HIS A 516 -7.18 1.00 16.98
N TRP A 517 -8.14 0.38 17.64
CA TRP A 517 -8.80 -0.83 17.18
C TRP A 517 -10.17 -1.00 17.84
N ARG A 518 -10.94 -1.95 17.34
CA ARG A 518 -12.21 -2.38 17.91
C ARG A 518 -12.28 -3.90 18.01
N ASP A 519 -13.04 -4.38 19.00
CA ASP A 519 -13.38 -5.79 19.12
C ASP A 519 -14.14 -6.30 17.89
N LEU A 520 -14.05 -7.60 17.63
CA LEU A 520 -14.82 -8.23 16.56
C LEU A 520 -16.33 -8.19 16.89
N PRO A 521 -17.20 -8.04 15.88
CA PRO A 521 -18.64 -8.11 16.10
C PRO A 521 -19.06 -9.50 16.60
N GLU A 522 -20.06 -9.56 17.47
CA GLU A 522 -20.69 -10.83 17.86
C GLU A 522 -21.33 -11.52 16.65
N VAL A 523 -21.03 -12.81 16.47
CA VAL A 523 -21.64 -13.62 15.42
C VAL A 523 -23.03 -14.08 15.90
N THR A 524 -24.08 -13.52 15.32
CA THR A 524 -25.48 -13.72 15.77
C THR A 524 -26.19 -14.95 15.20
N GLU A 525 -25.53 -15.84 14.45
CA GLU A 525 -26.19 -17.00 13.80
C GLU A 525 -25.49 -18.34 14.13
N PRO A 526 -26.22 -19.36 14.63
CA PRO A 526 -25.70 -20.71 14.75
C PRO A 526 -25.90 -21.45 13.43
N SER A 527 -24.90 -21.39 12.54
CA SER A 527 -24.87 -22.29 11.38
C SER A 527 -23.52 -23.01 11.29
N ASP A 528 -23.64 -24.34 11.34
CA ASP A 528 -22.63 -25.39 11.31
C ASP A 528 -21.93 -25.76 12.64
N PRO A 529 -21.76 -27.08 12.92
CA PRO A 529 -21.14 -27.57 14.14
C PRO A 529 -19.68 -27.12 14.23
N PRO A 530 -19.12 -26.99 15.45
CA PRO A 530 -17.82 -26.36 15.66
C PRO A 530 -16.75 -27.13 14.91
N VAL A 531 -16.19 -26.50 13.87
CA VAL A 531 -14.89 -26.89 13.34
C VAL A 531 -13.90 -26.57 14.45
N THR A 532 -13.46 -27.60 15.15
CA THR A 532 -12.39 -27.49 16.14
C THR A 532 -11.12 -27.02 15.44
N VAL A 533 -10.73 -25.78 15.73
CA VAL A 533 -9.40 -25.28 16.18
C VAL A 533 -9.45 -23.75 16.01
N ASN A 534 -9.51 -23.04 17.14
CA ASN A 534 -9.48 -21.57 17.32
C ASN A 534 -10.81 -20.81 17.21
N SER A 535 -11.80 -21.15 18.04
CA SER A 535 -12.87 -20.21 18.44
C SER A 535 -12.27 -19.06 19.25
N ARG A 536 -11.50 -18.17 18.62
CA ARG A 536 -11.02 -16.95 19.27
C ARG A 536 -12.26 -16.11 19.62
N GLY A 537 -12.32 -15.63 20.87
CA GLY A 537 -13.43 -14.78 21.32
C GLY A 537 -13.52 -13.49 20.49
N THR A 538 -14.58 -12.71 20.70
CA THR A 538 -14.75 -11.41 20.03
C THR A 538 -13.79 -10.33 20.55
N ARG A 539 -13.27 -10.49 21.78
CA ARG A 539 -12.29 -9.60 22.42
C ARG A 539 -10.99 -9.53 21.61
N VAL A 540 -10.62 -8.32 21.21
CA VAL A 540 -9.35 -8.04 20.53
C VAL A 540 -8.44 -7.25 21.46
N ASP A 541 -7.22 -7.74 21.58
CA ASP A 541 -6.18 -7.25 22.47
C ASP A 541 -4.97 -6.89 21.59
N LEU A 542 -4.78 -5.59 21.35
CA LEU A 542 -3.67 -5.09 20.55
C LEU A 542 -2.78 -4.21 21.43
N ASP A 543 -1.48 -4.47 21.39
CA ASP A 543 -0.49 -3.71 22.13
C ASP A 543 0.21 -2.68 21.25
N LEU A 544 0.30 -1.44 21.72
CA LEU A 544 1.25 -0.47 21.22
C LEU A 544 2.59 -0.60 21.98
N SER A 545 3.71 -0.53 21.27
CA SER A 545 5.03 -0.55 21.87
C SER A 545 6.02 0.32 21.09
N ALA A 546 7.06 0.79 21.79
CA ALA A 546 8.17 1.53 21.21
C ALA A 546 9.51 0.94 21.66
N PHE A 547 10.43 0.77 20.71
CA PHE A 547 11.74 0.18 20.92
C PHE A 547 12.85 1.16 20.57
N PHE A 548 13.66 1.52 21.56
CA PHE A 548 14.79 2.44 21.42
C PHE A 548 16.04 1.66 21.08
N VAL A 549 16.85 2.18 20.16
CA VAL A 549 18.10 1.55 19.69
C VAL A 549 19.21 2.60 19.67
N SER A 550 20.37 2.27 20.22
CA SER A 550 21.58 3.11 20.11
C SER A 550 22.16 3.08 18.69
N GLU A 551 23.02 4.05 18.38
CA GLU A 551 23.64 4.17 17.04
C GLU A 551 24.48 2.96 16.65
N ASP A 552 25.17 2.36 17.61
CA ASP A 552 26.00 1.14 17.44
C ASP A 552 25.17 -0.16 17.53
N PHE A 553 23.85 -0.05 17.68
CA PHE A 553 22.90 -1.14 17.85
C PHE A 553 23.10 -1.98 19.12
N THR A 554 24.04 -1.66 20.02
CA THR A 554 24.40 -2.51 21.17
C THR A 554 23.47 -2.38 22.36
N ARG A 555 22.72 -1.28 22.47
CA ARG A 555 21.79 -1.00 23.55
C ARG A 555 20.38 -0.89 23.03
N THR A 556 19.45 -1.39 23.82
CA THR A 556 18.02 -1.32 23.52
C THR A 556 17.20 -1.07 24.78
N GLU A 557 16.10 -0.33 24.66
CA GLU A 557 15.10 -0.12 25.72
C GLU A 557 13.70 -0.24 25.11
N GLN A 558 12.72 -0.69 25.89
CA GLN A 558 11.34 -0.85 25.43
C GLN A 558 10.35 -0.14 26.35
N ILE A 559 9.39 0.53 25.74
CA ILE A 559 8.16 1.04 26.37
C ILE A 559 7.00 0.21 25.83
N ALA A 560 6.22 -0.38 26.73
CA ALA A 560 5.13 -1.32 26.43
C ALA A 560 4.18 -1.40 27.63
N TYR A 561 3.12 -2.22 27.53
CA TYR A 561 2.14 -2.44 28.60
C TYR A 561 2.77 -2.79 29.97
N TYR A 562 3.87 -3.56 29.99
CA TYR A 562 4.58 -3.95 31.21
C TYR A 562 5.64 -2.93 31.69
N ASN A 563 5.93 -1.89 30.89
CA ASN A 563 6.88 -0.83 31.22
C ASN A 563 6.36 0.53 30.74
N LEU A 564 5.43 1.11 31.51
CA LEU A 564 4.64 2.26 31.09
C LEU A 564 5.40 3.59 31.04
N ARG A 565 6.62 3.69 31.60
CA ARG A 565 7.38 4.94 31.54
C ARG A 565 8.88 4.71 31.70
N SER A 566 9.65 5.57 31.06
CA SER A 566 11.07 5.79 31.31
C SER A 566 11.36 7.27 31.45
N THR A 567 12.64 7.64 31.47
CA THR A 567 13.06 9.05 31.45
C THR A 567 12.70 9.75 30.13
N VAL A 568 12.60 9.01 29.03
CA VAL A 568 12.45 9.55 27.67
C VAL A 568 11.05 9.38 27.09
N ALA A 569 10.24 8.49 27.67
CA ALA A 569 8.96 8.11 27.10
C ALA A 569 7.91 7.65 28.12
N VAL A 570 6.63 7.78 27.74
CA VAL A 570 5.47 7.47 28.59
C VAL A 570 4.38 6.80 27.75
N HIS A 571 3.89 5.65 28.21
CA HIS A 571 2.76 4.89 27.66
C HIS A 571 1.46 5.30 28.34
N SER A 572 0.34 5.28 27.63
CA SER A 572 -0.97 5.69 28.14
C SER A 572 -1.69 4.66 29.02
N GLY A 573 -1.00 3.60 29.43
CA GLY A 573 -1.59 2.38 29.99
C GLY A 573 -2.08 1.41 28.90
N ASP A 574 -2.46 0.22 29.34
CA ASP A 574 -2.80 -0.94 28.52
C ASP A 574 -4.32 -1.17 28.51
N LEU A 575 -4.91 -1.28 27.33
CA LEU A 575 -6.30 -1.62 27.13
C LEU A 575 -6.40 -2.97 26.43
N THR A 576 -7.03 -3.95 27.08
CA THR A 576 -7.02 -5.32 26.56
C THR A 576 -8.29 -5.72 25.77
N SER A 577 -9.24 -4.79 25.63
CA SER A 577 -10.54 -4.96 24.95
C SER A 577 -11.13 -3.62 24.51
N ALA A 578 -11.77 -3.62 23.34
CA ALA A 578 -12.23 -2.43 22.64
C ALA A 578 -13.65 -2.54 22.08
N PRO A 579 -14.71 -2.83 22.87
CA PRO A 579 -16.07 -3.05 22.35
C PRO A 579 -16.64 -1.83 21.59
N ASN A 580 -16.29 -0.62 22.06
CA ASN A 580 -16.69 0.65 21.47
C ASN A 580 -15.53 1.37 20.76
N GLY A 581 -14.46 0.63 20.44
CA GLY A 581 -13.17 1.20 20.09
C GLY A 581 -12.32 1.53 21.32
N ALA A 582 -11.00 1.46 21.16
CA ALA A 582 -10.01 1.81 22.16
C ALA A 582 -8.78 2.38 21.47
N ALA A 583 -8.00 3.18 22.22
CA ALA A 583 -6.74 3.69 21.71
C ALA A 583 -5.65 3.77 22.77
N GLU A 584 -4.43 3.50 22.33
CA GLU A 584 -3.21 3.58 23.11
C GLU A 584 -2.26 4.60 22.52
N PHE A 585 -1.43 5.19 23.37
CA PHE A 585 -0.49 6.25 23.02
C PHE A 585 0.86 6.05 23.69
N ILE A 586 1.92 6.43 23.00
CA ILE A 586 3.27 6.54 23.56
C ILE A 586 3.85 7.91 23.21
N ASP A 587 4.15 8.71 24.23
CA ASP A 587 4.89 9.96 24.07
C ASP A 587 6.38 9.71 24.17
N VAL A 588 7.14 10.22 23.22
CA VAL A 588 8.61 10.16 23.19
C VAL A 588 9.18 11.57 23.10
N THR A 589 9.92 11.98 24.13
CA THR A 589 10.60 13.28 24.15
C THR A 589 11.93 13.19 23.41
N LEU A 590 12.00 13.82 22.23
CA LEU A 590 13.07 13.63 21.25
C LEU A 590 14.45 14.05 21.77
N ALA A 591 14.52 15.26 22.35
CA ALA A 591 15.78 15.80 22.87
C ALA A 591 16.33 14.98 24.04
N GLU A 592 15.43 14.47 24.89
CA GLU A 592 15.82 13.62 26.02
C GLU A 592 16.33 12.27 25.56
N ALA A 593 15.64 11.65 24.60
CA ALA A 593 16.05 10.38 24.03
C ALA A 593 17.47 10.46 23.42
N LEU A 594 17.74 11.51 22.65
CA LEU A 594 19.09 11.77 22.12
C LEU A 594 20.13 11.94 23.20
N ARG A 595 19.81 12.71 24.25
CA ARG A 595 20.73 12.97 25.37
C ARG A 595 21.09 11.70 26.14
N GLN A 596 20.19 10.71 26.17
CA GLN A 596 20.42 9.40 26.79
C GLN A 596 21.18 8.41 25.86
N GLY A 597 21.54 8.85 24.65
CA GLY A 597 22.30 8.06 23.67
C GLY A 597 21.45 7.16 22.77
N TRP A 598 20.13 7.37 22.72
CA TRP A 598 19.26 6.69 21.77
C TRP A 598 19.33 7.36 20.41
N ARG A 599 19.44 6.58 19.34
CA ARG A 599 19.48 7.08 17.95
C ARG A 599 18.16 6.85 17.23
N TYR A 600 17.57 5.67 17.41
CA TYR A 600 16.36 5.27 16.70
C TYR A 600 15.25 4.89 17.68
N VAL A 601 14.00 5.18 17.30
CA VAL A 601 12.80 4.70 18.00
C VAL A 601 11.90 3.99 17.01
N VAL A 602 11.63 2.72 17.23
CA VAL A 602 10.84 1.85 16.36
C VAL A 602 9.46 1.66 16.97
N MET A 603 8.42 2.00 16.22
CA MET A 603 7.04 1.73 16.61
C MET A 603 6.64 0.31 16.23
N THR A 604 6.05 -0.43 17.16
CA THR A 604 5.56 -1.79 16.92
C THR A 604 4.15 -1.96 17.45
N VAL A 605 3.33 -2.68 16.70
CA VAL A 605 1.98 -3.11 17.12
C VAL A 605 1.94 -4.63 17.09
N HIS A 606 1.36 -5.24 18.12
CA HIS A 606 1.19 -6.68 18.22
C HIS A 606 -0.26 -7.04 18.56
N SER A 607 -0.76 -8.17 18.05
CA SER A 607 -2.03 -8.75 18.48
C SER A 607 -1.79 -9.86 19.50
N PHE A 608 -1.97 -9.51 20.78
CA PHE A 608 -1.84 -10.41 21.92
C PHE A 608 -2.89 -11.52 21.89
N SER A 609 -4.14 -11.17 21.52
CA SER A 609 -5.20 -12.16 21.33
C SER A 609 -5.08 -12.96 20.03
N HIS A 610 -4.01 -12.77 19.27
CA HIS A 610 -3.68 -13.47 18.03
C HIS A 610 -4.76 -13.36 16.94
N HIS A 611 -5.41 -12.21 16.80
CA HIS A 611 -6.27 -11.92 15.64
C HIS A 611 -5.43 -11.36 14.50
N PRO A 612 -5.58 -11.86 13.25
CA PRO A 612 -4.96 -11.23 12.10
C PRO A 612 -5.38 -9.76 12.01
N LEU A 613 -4.43 -8.84 11.83
CA LEU A 613 -4.74 -7.41 11.81
C LEU A 613 -5.75 -7.06 10.71
N SER A 614 -5.73 -7.79 9.58
CA SER A 614 -6.71 -7.69 8.49
C SER A 614 -8.16 -8.03 8.87
N GLU A 615 -8.37 -8.76 9.97
CA GLU A 615 -9.70 -9.13 10.48
C GLU A 615 -10.19 -8.14 11.55
N VAL A 616 -9.29 -7.38 12.17
CA VAL A 616 -9.61 -6.46 13.27
C VAL A 616 -10.33 -5.22 12.72
N PRO A 617 -11.56 -4.91 13.16
CA PRO A 617 -12.27 -3.70 12.75
C PRO A 617 -11.57 -2.46 13.27
N GLU A 618 -11.67 -1.37 12.51
CA GLU A 618 -11.11 -0.07 12.90
C GLU A 618 -9.61 -0.14 13.29
N CYS A 619 -8.80 -0.96 12.63
CA CYS A 619 -7.40 -1.18 13.04
C CYS A 619 -6.41 -0.25 12.33
N TRP A 620 -5.86 0.74 13.04
CA TRP A 620 -4.85 1.65 12.47
C TRP A 620 -3.85 2.15 13.52
N ALA A 621 -2.68 2.58 13.03
CA ALA A 621 -1.62 3.10 13.88
C ALA A 621 -0.86 4.24 13.20
N GLY A 622 -0.29 5.15 13.97
CA GLY A 622 0.37 6.32 13.42
C GLY A 622 1.22 7.11 14.41
N ALA A 623 1.68 8.27 13.94
CA ALA A 623 2.45 9.23 14.72
C ALA A 623 1.87 10.64 14.61
N MET A 624 1.85 11.36 15.72
CA MET A 624 1.47 12.76 15.83
C MET A 624 2.64 13.59 16.35
N ALA A 625 2.74 14.83 15.87
CA ALA A 625 3.69 15.80 16.41
C ALA A 625 3.09 16.50 17.63
N ARG A 626 3.86 16.62 18.72
CA ARG A 626 3.48 17.35 19.92
C ARG A 626 4.53 18.40 20.29
N GLY A 627 4.05 19.47 20.91
CA GLY A 627 4.91 20.54 21.41
C GLY A 627 5.75 20.13 22.63
N ALA A 628 6.42 21.12 23.24
CA ALA A 628 7.16 20.95 24.48
C ALA A 628 6.26 20.52 25.65
N ASP A 629 5.01 21.00 25.67
CA ASP A 629 3.98 20.52 26.58
C ASP A 629 3.03 19.55 25.87
N PRO A 630 3.22 18.22 26.03
CA PRO A 630 2.35 17.22 25.43
C PRO A 630 0.95 17.12 26.09
N GLN A 631 0.69 17.86 27.18
CA GLN A 631 -0.62 17.92 27.82
C GLN A 631 -1.60 18.82 27.05
N ARG A 632 -1.12 19.87 26.35
CA ARG A 632 -1.95 20.77 25.53
C ARG A 632 -2.52 20.06 24.32
N GLY A 633 -3.72 20.42 23.91
CA GLY A 633 -4.53 19.73 22.90
C GLY A 633 -5.19 18.49 23.44
N GLU A 634 -6.09 17.89 22.65
CA GLU A 634 -6.70 16.61 23.00
C GLU A 634 -5.66 15.48 23.03
N VAL A 635 -6.01 14.35 23.66
CA VAL A 635 -5.13 13.16 23.70
C VAL A 635 -4.81 12.70 22.28
N PHE A 636 -5.85 12.57 21.45
CA PHE A 636 -5.73 12.38 20.02
C PHE A 636 -6.11 13.68 19.31
N GLU A 637 -5.21 14.20 18.50
CA GLU A 637 -5.38 15.48 17.82
C GLU A 637 -5.14 15.27 16.33
N ALA A 638 -6.23 15.06 15.59
CA ALA A 638 -6.21 14.69 14.17
C ALA A 638 -5.40 15.68 13.32
N SER A 639 -5.49 16.98 13.64
CA SER A 639 -4.73 18.05 12.99
C SER A 639 -3.20 17.94 13.11
N THR A 640 -2.70 17.16 14.07
CA THR A 640 -1.28 16.92 14.30
C THR A 640 -0.79 15.55 13.82
N VAL A 641 -1.67 14.74 13.22
CA VAL A 641 -1.31 13.44 12.64
C VAL A 641 -0.36 13.66 11.47
N MET A 642 0.88 13.21 11.65
CA MET A 642 1.90 13.28 10.62
C MET A 642 1.68 12.18 9.58
N GLN A 643 1.38 10.98 10.07
CA GLN A 643 1.15 9.81 9.25
C GLN A 643 0.31 8.78 10.00
N ARG A 644 -0.57 8.11 9.25
CA ARG A 644 -1.39 6.98 9.70
C ARG A 644 -1.33 5.85 8.68
N LEU A 645 -1.31 4.61 9.17
CA LEU A 645 -1.45 3.40 8.37
C LEU A 645 -2.58 2.53 8.94
N ASP A 646 -3.45 2.08 8.04
CA ASP A 646 -4.43 1.03 8.31
C ASP A 646 -3.71 -0.31 8.34
N LEU A 647 -3.88 -1.05 9.43
CA LEU A 647 -3.16 -2.30 9.66
C LEU A 647 -3.94 -3.45 9.01
N THR A 648 -3.84 -3.58 7.69
CA THR A 648 -4.60 -4.56 6.91
C THR A 648 -3.82 -5.86 6.64
N SER A 649 -2.77 -6.13 7.42
CA SER A 649 -1.92 -7.30 7.24
C SER A 649 -2.59 -8.56 7.80
N PRO A 650 -2.53 -9.71 7.11
CA PRO A 650 -2.99 -10.98 7.68
C PRO A 650 -2.02 -11.56 8.74
N GLY A 651 -0.94 -10.85 9.05
CA GLY A 651 -0.08 -11.15 10.19
C GLY A 651 -0.66 -10.66 11.52
N PHE A 652 0.05 -10.98 12.60
CA PHE A 652 -0.32 -10.58 13.98
C PHE A 652 0.49 -9.39 14.50
N ASN A 653 1.31 -8.78 13.66
CA ASN A 653 2.13 -7.64 14.04
C ASN A 653 2.33 -6.68 12.86
N ALA A 654 2.66 -5.44 13.20
CA ALA A 654 3.01 -4.39 12.27
C ALA A 654 4.14 -3.52 12.82
N THR A 655 5.00 -3.04 11.92
CA THR A 655 6.06 -2.07 12.22
C THR A 655 5.92 -0.92 11.24
N PRO A 656 5.11 0.11 11.58
CA PRO A 656 4.80 1.21 10.66
C PRO A 656 6.04 2.06 10.32
N PHE A 657 6.71 2.58 11.35
CA PHE A 657 7.72 3.63 11.22
C PHE A 657 8.89 3.46 12.16
N VAL A 658 9.99 4.10 11.79
CA VAL A 658 11.14 4.37 12.66
C VAL A 658 11.35 5.87 12.72
N ILE A 659 11.66 6.40 13.89
CA ILE A 659 12.11 7.77 14.06
C ILE A 659 13.63 7.75 14.20
N ASP A 660 14.34 8.37 13.27
CA ASP A 660 15.73 8.78 13.48
C ASP A 660 15.72 10.09 14.25
N LEU A 661 16.17 10.02 15.51
CA LEU A 661 16.12 11.13 16.42
C LEU A 661 17.12 12.23 16.03
N ALA A 662 18.32 11.85 15.59
CA ALA A 662 19.41 12.80 15.38
C ALA A 662 19.26 13.55 14.05
N GLU A 663 18.79 12.86 13.02
CA GLU A 663 18.42 13.49 11.75
C GLU A 663 17.03 14.12 11.78
N ARG A 664 16.24 13.87 12.83
CA ARG A 664 14.82 14.25 12.93
C ARG A 664 14.05 13.83 11.68
N ARG A 665 14.09 12.53 11.36
CA ARG A 665 13.40 11.95 10.20
C ARG A 665 12.48 10.81 10.65
N LEU A 666 11.29 10.76 10.08
CA LEU A 666 10.45 9.56 10.05
C LEU A 666 10.86 8.71 8.86
N ILE A 667 11.26 7.47 9.12
CA ILE A 667 11.68 6.48 8.12
C ILE A 667 10.56 5.48 7.90
N TRP A 668 10.16 5.34 6.63
CA TRP A 668 9.10 4.43 6.20
C TRP A 668 9.54 2.98 6.26
N TRP A 669 8.93 2.17 7.13
CA TRP A 669 9.25 0.75 7.30
C TRP A 669 8.23 -0.17 6.61
N ASP A 670 6.96 -0.06 7.00
CA ASP A 670 5.78 -0.76 6.46
C ASP A 670 6.05 -2.20 5.95
N LEU A 671 6.58 -3.03 6.86
CA LEU A 671 6.95 -4.41 6.58
C LEU A 671 6.86 -5.22 7.88
N PRO A 672 6.10 -6.33 7.90
CA PRO A 672 5.98 -7.14 9.10
C PRO A 672 7.32 -7.82 9.43
N VAL A 673 7.68 -7.78 10.70
CA VAL A 673 8.83 -8.50 11.23
C VAL A 673 8.29 -9.70 11.98
N GLY A 674 8.53 -10.92 11.49
CA GLY A 674 8.03 -12.14 12.15
C GLY A 674 8.72 -12.42 13.48
N VAL A 675 8.30 -11.73 14.54
CA VAL A 675 8.83 -11.80 15.90
C VAL A 675 7.65 -11.98 16.84
N GLY A 676 7.75 -12.95 17.76
CA GLY A 676 6.79 -13.03 18.86
C GLY A 676 7.11 -11.98 19.92
N GLU A 677 6.11 -11.52 20.68
CA GLU A 677 6.20 -10.49 21.74
C GLU A 677 7.46 -10.56 22.62
N HIS A 678 7.95 -11.77 22.92
CA HIS A 678 9.01 -12.02 23.89
C HIS A 678 10.40 -12.22 23.27
N GLN A 679 10.56 -12.11 21.95
CA GLN A 679 11.84 -12.36 21.28
C GLN A 679 12.73 -11.12 21.18
N VAL A 680 12.26 -9.96 21.65
CA VAL A 680 12.97 -8.67 21.57
C VAL A 680 13.94 -8.46 22.76
N ALA A 681 13.78 -9.21 23.85
CA ALA A 681 14.65 -9.11 25.04
C ALA A 681 16.03 -9.78 24.89
N ASN A 682 16.30 -10.48 23.79
CA ASN A 682 17.59 -11.13 23.54
C ASN A 682 18.51 -10.19 22.74
N LEU A 683 19.54 -9.67 23.42
CA LEU A 683 20.55 -8.70 22.97
C LEU A 683 21.56 -9.24 21.93
N ASP A 684 21.40 -10.47 21.45
CA ASP A 684 22.32 -11.01 20.46
C ASP A 684 21.94 -10.51 19.05
N HIS A 685 22.77 -9.64 18.47
CA HIS A 685 22.59 -9.09 17.12
C HIS A 685 22.48 -10.16 16.02
N SER A 686 22.92 -11.39 16.30
CA SER A 686 22.74 -12.53 15.40
C SER A 686 21.34 -13.16 15.43
N SER A 687 20.53 -12.84 16.45
CA SER A 687 19.25 -13.50 16.75
C SER A 687 18.05 -12.54 16.83
N ASN A 688 18.25 -11.23 17.05
CA ASN A 688 17.16 -10.25 17.05
C ASN A 688 16.77 -9.84 15.62
N ARG A 689 15.66 -10.42 15.15
CA ARG A 689 15.15 -10.17 13.79
C ARG A 689 14.79 -8.70 13.56
N VAL A 690 14.30 -7.95 14.55
CA VAL A 690 13.94 -6.53 14.40
C VAL A 690 15.20 -5.72 14.08
N LEU A 691 16.28 -5.92 14.85
CA LEU A 691 17.56 -5.22 14.62
C LEU A 691 18.15 -5.53 13.24
N ALA A 692 18.10 -6.78 12.80
CA ALA A 692 18.57 -7.15 11.46
C ALA A 692 17.75 -6.49 10.33
N HIS A 693 16.43 -6.33 10.52
CA HIS A 693 15.59 -5.61 9.55
C HIS A 693 15.85 -4.09 9.60
N LEU A 694 16.11 -3.54 10.79
CA LEU A 694 16.42 -2.12 10.98
C LEU A 694 17.75 -1.79 10.30
N LEU A 695 18.76 -2.64 10.49
CA LEU A 695 20.04 -2.51 9.82
C LEU A 695 19.90 -2.60 8.29
N ASP A 696 19.12 -3.55 7.74
CA ASP A 696 18.83 -3.62 6.30
C ASP A 696 18.10 -2.37 5.77
N LEU A 697 17.20 -1.79 6.57
CA LEU A 697 16.49 -0.56 6.21
C LEU A 697 17.42 0.65 6.18
N LEU A 698 18.33 0.77 7.16
CA LEU A 698 19.20 1.92 7.34
C LEU A 698 20.41 1.87 6.40
N GLU A 699 21.13 0.76 6.36
CA GLU A 699 22.37 0.58 5.60
C GLU A 699 22.14 0.12 4.17
N GLY A 700 21.01 -0.54 3.89
CA GLY A 700 20.65 -0.97 2.55
C GLY A 700 20.41 0.23 1.63
N ARG A 701 21.09 0.25 0.48
CA ARG A 701 20.83 1.28 -0.53
C ARG A 701 19.43 1.08 -1.13
N ARG A 702 18.63 2.13 -1.10
CA ARG A 702 17.35 2.25 -1.79
C ARG A 702 17.52 3.25 -2.92
N MET A 703 16.96 2.97 -4.09
CA MET A 703 17.09 3.91 -5.20
C MET A 703 16.31 5.19 -4.87
N PRO A 704 16.96 6.37 -4.85
CA PRO A 704 16.25 7.63 -4.68
C PRO A 704 15.28 7.85 -5.83
N LEU A 705 14.08 8.33 -5.55
CA LEU A 705 13.06 8.55 -6.59
C LEU A 705 13.53 9.59 -7.61
N ALA A 706 14.10 10.71 -7.14
CA ALA A 706 14.68 11.74 -8.01
C ALA A 706 15.79 11.18 -8.94
N HIS A 707 16.60 10.24 -8.45
CA HIS A 707 17.63 9.59 -9.26
C HIS A 707 17.02 8.75 -10.38
N LEU A 708 16.00 7.95 -10.09
CA LEU A 708 15.30 7.18 -11.11
C LEU A 708 14.66 8.10 -12.17
N LEU A 709 13.99 9.18 -11.74
CA LEU A 709 13.37 10.13 -12.66
C LEU A 709 14.42 10.78 -13.58
N ALA A 710 15.57 11.18 -13.03
CA ALA A 710 16.67 11.72 -13.82
C ALA A 710 17.25 10.70 -14.80
N LEU A 711 17.30 9.41 -14.45
CA LEU A 711 17.72 8.34 -15.36
C LEU A 711 16.72 8.10 -16.49
N LEU A 712 15.43 8.42 -16.31
CA LEU A 712 14.37 8.22 -17.30
C LEU A 712 14.03 9.50 -18.08
N ALA A 713 14.71 10.60 -17.79
CA ALA A 713 14.56 11.87 -18.49
C ALA A 713 15.49 11.94 -19.70
N ASP A 714 15.04 12.63 -20.75
CA ASP A 714 15.92 13.01 -21.85
C ASP A 714 16.85 14.14 -21.41
N VAL A 715 16.29 15.10 -20.65
CA VAL A 715 17.02 16.23 -20.07
C VAL A 715 16.38 16.61 -18.74
N VAL A 716 17.20 16.90 -17.73
CA VAL A 716 16.77 17.54 -16.49
C VAL A 716 17.09 19.03 -16.56
N VAL A 717 16.08 19.88 -16.41
CA VAL A 717 16.20 21.34 -16.41
C VAL A 717 15.98 21.89 -15.01
N ALA A 718 16.65 23.01 -14.69
CA ALA A 718 16.47 23.69 -13.40
C ALA A 718 15.22 24.58 -13.36
N ASP A 719 14.84 25.14 -14.52
CA ASP A 719 13.67 25.99 -14.67
C ASP A 719 12.41 25.15 -14.92
N ALA A 720 11.42 25.27 -14.05
CA ALA A 720 10.16 24.55 -14.14
C ALA A 720 9.35 24.95 -15.39
N ASP A 721 9.44 26.21 -15.83
CA ASP A 721 8.72 26.71 -17.00
C ASP A 721 9.27 26.14 -18.31
N ALA A 722 10.53 25.67 -18.30
CA ALA A 722 11.16 25.00 -19.44
C ALA A 722 10.90 23.48 -19.48
N ALA A 723 10.27 22.92 -18.45
CA ALA A 723 9.99 21.49 -18.34
C ALA A 723 8.65 21.12 -18.99
N GLN A 724 8.57 19.91 -19.54
CA GLN A 724 7.31 19.29 -19.96
C GLN A 724 6.60 18.61 -18.78
N LEU A 725 7.38 18.06 -17.84
CA LEU A 725 6.89 17.49 -16.60
C LEU A 725 7.61 18.10 -15.41
N VAL A 726 6.84 18.63 -14.47
CA VAL A 726 7.35 19.17 -13.20
C VAL A 726 7.06 18.16 -12.09
N PHE A 727 8.11 17.70 -11.43
CA PHE A 727 8.06 16.87 -10.23
C PHE A 727 8.35 17.78 -9.03
N GLY A 728 7.30 18.35 -8.45
CA GLY A 728 7.38 19.45 -7.50
C GLY A 728 6.01 20.06 -7.21
N GLU A 729 5.99 21.16 -6.45
CA GLU A 729 4.78 21.97 -6.30
C GLU A 729 4.26 22.45 -7.66
N GLY A 730 2.93 22.49 -7.82
CA GLY A 730 2.29 22.81 -9.11
C GLY A 730 2.36 21.70 -10.17
N GLY A 731 3.01 20.56 -9.87
CA GLY A 731 3.16 19.43 -10.78
C GLY A 731 2.77 18.09 -10.14
N ILE A 732 3.68 17.12 -10.21
CA ILE A 732 3.53 15.80 -9.60
C ILE A 732 4.21 15.81 -8.24
N LEU A 733 3.48 15.43 -7.20
CA LEU A 733 3.99 15.37 -5.83
C LEU A 733 4.54 13.97 -5.52
N PRO A 734 5.54 13.82 -4.64
CA PRO A 734 6.24 12.54 -4.43
C PRO A 734 5.36 11.45 -3.79
N TRP A 735 4.25 11.81 -3.16
CA TRP A 735 3.26 10.87 -2.61
C TRP A 735 2.15 10.48 -3.59
N GLN A 736 2.11 11.06 -4.80
CA GLN A 736 1.21 10.65 -5.90
C GLN A 736 1.74 9.40 -6.59
N THR A 737 1.86 8.33 -5.80
CA THR A 737 2.56 7.11 -6.19
C THR A 737 1.96 6.46 -7.42
N GLU A 738 0.63 6.50 -7.60
CA GLU A 738 -0.06 5.99 -8.79
C GLU A 738 0.42 6.70 -10.05
N ARG A 739 0.49 8.04 -10.02
CA ARG A 739 0.93 8.84 -11.16
C ARG A 739 2.41 8.62 -11.47
N ILE A 740 3.24 8.57 -10.43
CA ILE A 740 4.67 8.23 -10.57
C ILE A 740 4.81 6.83 -11.18
N LEU A 741 4.11 5.82 -10.66
CA LEU A 741 4.23 4.45 -11.12
C LEU A 741 3.62 4.22 -12.51
N ALA A 742 2.63 5.01 -12.92
CA ALA A 742 2.11 5.04 -14.29
C ALA A 742 3.20 5.51 -15.26
N LEU A 743 3.93 6.58 -14.90
CA LEU A 743 5.09 7.08 -15.64
C LEU A 743 6.30 6.12 -15.62
N LEU A 744 6.30 5.08 -14.80
CA LEU A 744 7.32 4.02 -14.85
C LEU A 744 6.90 2.82 -15.72
N GLY A 745 5.70 2.87 -16.31
CA GLY A 745 5.19 1.85 -17.22
C GLY A 745 5.86 1.86 -18.59
N PRO A 746 5.80 0.77 -19.37
CA PRO A 746 6.30 0.77 -20.75
C PRO A 746 5.47 1.72 -21.64
N GLU A 747 6.12 2.42 -22.58
CA GLU A 747 5.49 3.38 -23.50
C GLU A 747 4.27 2.81 -24.26
N GLU A 748 4.24 1.51 -24.57
CA GLU A 748 3.08 0.85 -25.22
C GLU A 748 1.78 0.93 -24.40
N ALA A 749 1.85 1.23 -23.09
CA ALA A 749 0.67 1.48 -22.25
C ALA A 749 0.29 2.97 -22.16
N ALA A 750 1.21 3.89 -22.51
CA ALA A 750 1.03 5.34 -22.44
C ALA A 750 0.75 5.97 -23.82
N ALA A 751 1.19 5.31 -24.88
CA ALA A 751 1.06 5.77 -26.26
C ALA A 751 -0.26 5.30 -26.88
N GLU A 752 -1.37 5.94 -26.51
CA GLU A 752 -2.44 6.25 -27.49
C GLU A 752 -3.47 7.30 -27.04
N GLU A 753 -3.50 7.77 -25.78
CA GLU A 753 -4.54 8.76 -25.36
C GLU A 753 -4.04 10.08 -24.76
N PHE A 754 -2.74 10.29 -24.53
CA PHE A 754 -2.27 11.51 -23.85
C PHE A 754 -2.10 12.77 -24.74
N PHE A 755 -2.36 12.70 -26.06
CA PHE A 755 -2.05 13.82 -26.98
C PHE A 755 -3.22 14.40 -27.80
N ASN A 756 -4.49 14.04 -27.57
CA ASN A 756 -5.63 14.65 -28.26
C ASN A 756 -6.69 15.23 -27.31
N ALA A 757 -6.28 16.16 -26.44
CA ALA A 757 -7.19 17.09 -25.78
C ALA A 757 -6.73 18.53 -26.09
N GLY A 758 -6.87 18.92 -27.36
CA GLY A 758 -6.40 20.24 -27.82
C GLY A 758 -6.56 20.44 -29.33
N GLY A 759 -7.71 20.09 -29.89
CA GLY A 759 -8.03 20.32 -31.30
C GLY A 759 -9.46 20.81 -31.45
N SER A 760 -9.63 22.13 -31.52
CA SER A 760 -10.88 22.79 -31.85
C SER A 760 -11.47 22.25 -33.15
N VAL A 761 -12.71 21.79 -33.10
CA VAL A 761 -13.54 21.52 -34.27
C VAL A 761 -13.89 22.85 -34.92
N GLU A 762 -13.16 23.24 -35.97
CA GLU A 762 -13.62 24.25 -36.91
C GLU A 762 -13.96 23.60 -38.27
N GLY A 763 -15.27 23.60 -38.51
CA GLY A 763 -16.01 23.56 -39.77
C GLY A 763 -15.30 23.24 -41.09
N ARG A 764 -15.80 22.21 -41.76
CA ARG A 764 -15.98 22.22 -43.22
C ARG A 764 -17.34 21.63 -43.59
N GLU A 765 -18.31 22.53 -43.73
CA GLU A 765 -19.39 22.36 -44.71
C GLU A 765 -18.93 22.87 -46.09
N ALA A 766 -19.54 22.28 -47.13
CA ALA A 766 -19.60 22.69 -48.53
C ALA A 766 -18.35 22.47 -49.41
N GLY A 767 -18.52 21.55 -50.39
CA GLY A 767 -17.60 21.29 -51.50
C GLY A 767 -17.77 19.89 -52.05
#